data_AF-A0AA46NX76-F1
#
_entry.id   AF-A0AA46NX76-F1
#
_cell.length_a   1.000
_cell.length_b   1.000
_cell.length_c   1.000
_cell.angle_alpha   90.00
_cell.angle_beta   90.00
_cell.angle_gamma   90.00
#
_symmetry.space_group_name_H-M   'P 1'
#
loop_
_entity.id
_entity.type
_entity.pdbx_description
1 polymer ?
#
loop_
_entity_poly.entity_id
_entity_poly.type
_entity_poly.pdbx_seq_one_letter_code
_entity_poly.pdbx_strand_id
1 'polypeptide(L)'
;MAVAEQTPYKEYIANGVTNSFPLEFDCDDQDHLIVTVNDIEPENGQWSLINGAVVFGSAPANQAKIIIQRNTPLERNTDYQTYNNSFRPQPVNKDLDRIWWKLQELWFQITLIWAYTRSGFLNLQNQINELIHDTASKVSELWVALNQEITDRKTEDSKIRAWVIVLLNNIVDSGLVSAIAVSHVSSIDDLNALITWHGRAVHVDSYHFGLDKGGGLFIYDATRFLENDGGVCINGWVRQLENNVLNPFMFGAYGDFVPNASEVISRKSGHDDSEAFKKMYNMNKYTIFTNISKLPPKNVAEYTFEWGNAMFYIENSLPIRSYQFTDCKGGKIFFNPVGNKDLFTTPRQEMADAYKVSTGWNTQTICFGTFKNGVIVGNVSRTSTVHARKCFDGGNWYKCILENMLIERFAIGVHIYPLDTSAWTGGERIGNFYENELNNLTVHECITGVINSGNVTQATNLTIGGGYIVGKDYTNKINYLLMNGGAGFSCNGFNIAPSSDQGSSRALIYDGCLGSYYSGGYTEWFNTFFELDMQDRMGSFKLDASHIFKYSEHCLIKFSDGCYSKFDYSTMSRSVPNRFKDGRKYNNYLNTLGFGVGSSSDLITNFFKYCPQYDFKYGMYGVSSIPSNLIYDVKRFEEIDTGFTSKYGIRLINPTNSEMNLYLPLNNQSTQAKLVCLYRDIKNFDFSCFKSNVLGFNGTNARISTGELIVDYGNGWKLAVLEVTSELSRNGNFSITLPPNSQVEIEHIGAYANGYPFMPTYVDYQPLVNTALLEGAVNTNSGGTFDIGDITRAIANVASGTIDGSVSDNVVMSGGVYSSRYPGSENITLTANGNEVDLSETLTLQRLGVGAYVDIQQSGQRKKYTVVGRKFINNEFSKVLKFKGSVDLVSGYVVFYTDYMQKPVFRQLQYYTNNYLKRSVPYEGVVVAQNSITTTNISLDGAAMGGTAIVSVSPALGSDSRVWAEVTLPNQITVYHQNLTTNNISTPSGMVMTVKTL
;
A
#
# COMPACT_ATOMS: atom_id res chain seq x y z
N MET A 1 5.73 162.62 4.65
CA MET A 1 4.41 162.00 4.43
C MET A 1 4.62 160.49 4.46
N ALA A 2 3.62 159.69 4.84
CA ALA A 2 3.79 158.23 4.87
C ALA A 2 3.90 157.67 3.44
N VAL A 3 4.89 156.81 3.20
CA VAL A 3 5.01 156.08 1.93
C VAL A 3 3.86 155.08 1.79
N ALA A 4 3.14 155.14 0.67
CA ALA A 4 2.04 154.22 0.39
C ALA A 4 2.54 152.77 0.22
N GLU A 5 1.67 151.80 0.48
CA GLU A 5 1.94 150.40 0.14
C GLU A 5 2.00 150.28 -1.39
N GLN A 6 3.17 149.90 -1.90
CA GLN A 6 3.47 149.79 -3.33
C GLN A 6 4.18 148.47 -3.57
N THR A 7 3.91 147.84 -4.72
CA THR A 7 4.67 146.68 -5.17
C THR A 7 5.85 147.18 -6.00
N PRO A 8 7.11 146.97 -5.58
CA PRO A 8 8.29 147.50 -6.27
C PRO A 8 8.67 146.70 -7.54
N TYR A 9 7.66 146.21 -8.25
CA TYR A 9 7.80 145.35 -9.41
C TYR A 9 6.60 145.58 -10.35
N LYS A 10 6.88 145.77 -11.63
CA LYS A 10 5.86 145.78 -12.69
C LYS A 10 6.39 145.08 -13.92
N GLU A 11 5.51 144.33 -14.55
CA GLU A 11 5.76 143.65 -15.81
C GLU A 11 4.85 144.23 -16.89
N TYR A 12 5.43 144.48 -18.06
CA TYR A 12 4.75 144.90 -19.28
C TYR A 12 5.08 143.94 -20.41
N ILE A 13 4.16 143.86 -21.37
CA ILE A 13 4.44 143.26 -22.67
C ILE A 13 4.46 144.39 -23.69
N ALA A 14 5.61 144.56 -24.35
CA ALA A 14 5.77 145.57 -25.38
C ALA A 14 4.93 145.22 -26.62
N ASN A 15 4.33 146.23 -27.25
CA ASN A 15 3.56 146.09 -28.48
C ASN A 15 4.38 146.40 -29.74
N GLY A 16 5.68 146.67 -29.61
CA GLY A 16 6.55 147.09 -30.72
C GLY A 16 6.47 148.57 -31.10
N VAL A 17 5.65 149.37 -30.41
CA VAL A 17 5.39 150.78 -30.76
C VAL A 17 5.52 151.73 -29.56
N THR A 18 5.10 151.30 -28.37
CA THR A 18 5.13 152.11 -27.14
C THR A 18 6.55 152.17 -26.58
N ASN A 19 7.05 153.38 -26.35
CA ASN A 19 8.37 153.61 -25.75
C ASN A 19 8.31 153.87 -24.24
N SER A 20 7.16 154.28 -23.71
CA SER A 20 7.00 154.75 -22.33
C SER A 20 6.19 153.76 -21.50
N PHE A 21 6.79 153.25 -20.44
CA PHE A 21 6.20 152.27 -19.53
C PHE A 21 6.14 152.86 -18.12
N PRO A 22 4.95 153.19 -17.60
CA PRO A 22 4.81 153.89 -16.32
C PRO A 22 5.23 153.00 -15.14
N LEU A 23 5.81 153.62 -14.12
CA LEU A 23 5.99 152.99 -12.82
C LEU A 23 4.65 153.02 -12.06
N GLU A 24 4.37 151.94 -11.32
CA GLU A 24 3.26 151.91 -10.34
C GLU A 24 3.77 152.08 -8.90
N PHE A 25 5.04 152.46 -8.77
CA PHE A 25 5.72 152.66 -7.49
C PHE A 25 6.67 153.85 -7.59
N ASP A 26 6.92 154.51 -6.47
CA ASP A 26 7.80 155.68 -6.43
C ASP A 26 9.26 155.25 -6.61
N CYS A 27 10.00 156.02 -7.41
CA CYS A 27 11.42 155.82 -7.61
C CYS A 27 12.13 157.18 -7.69
N ASP A 28 13.14 157.34 -6.84
CA ASP A 28 13.89 158.59 -6.69
C ASP A 28 14.90 158.84 -7.82
N ASP A 29 15.48 157.78 -8.35
CA ASP A 29 16.61 157.84 -9.29
C ASP A 29 16.52 156.67 -10.26
N GLN A 30 16.93 156.90 -11.51
CA GLN A 30 17.04 155.87 -12.53
C GLN A 30 17.92 154.71 -12.07
N ASP A 31 19.02 155.00 -11.37
CA ASP A 31 19.97 153.98 -10.88
C ASP A 31 19.35 153.05 -9.82
N HIS A 32 18.17 153.39 -9.31
CA HIS A 32 17.41 152.57 -8.36
C HIS A 32 16.38 151.69 -9.06
N LEU A 33 16.39 151.60 -10.40
CA LEU A 33 15.57 150.67 -11.15
C LEU A 33 16.45 149.62 -11.82
N ILE A 34 15.98 148.38 -11.78
CA ILE A 34 16.45 147.31 -12.66
C ILE A 34 15.37 147.17 -13.72
N VAL A 35 15.75 147.43 -14.97
CA VAL A 35 14.88 147.24 -16.12
C VAL A 35 15.45 146.10 -16.95
N THR A 36 14.66 145.07 -17.21
CA THR A 36 15.06 144.00 -18.12
C THR A 36 14.07 143.89 -19.26
N VAL A 37 14.58 143.57 -20.45
CA VAL A 37 13.78 143.22 -21.64
C VAL A 37 14.10 141.77 -21.96
N ASN A 38 13.10 140.90 -21.87
CA ASN A 38 13.23 139.44 -21.92
C ASN A 38 14.30 138.93 -20.95
N ASP A 39 14.22 139.37 -19.69
CA ASP A 39 15.12 138.98 -18.59
C ASP A 39 16.59 139.41 -18.76
N ILE A 40 16.90 140.23 -19.76
CA ILE A 40 18.23 140.80 -20.00
C ILE A 40 18.19 142.31 -19.78
N GLU A 41 19.13 142.85 -18.99
CA GLU A 41 19.24 144.29 -18.76
C GLU A 41 19.76 145.00 -20.03
N PRO A 42 19.06 146.02 -20.56
CA PRO A 42 19.48 146.77 -21.74
C PRO A 42 20.81 147.52 -21.51
N GLU A 43 21.57 147.75 -22.58
CA GLU A 43 22.81 148.54 -22.51
C GLU A 43 22.58 149.96 -21.97
N ASN A 44 23.60 150.50 -21.29
CA ASN A 44 23.49 151.77 -20.59
C ASN A 44 23.13 152.92 -21.54
N GLY A 45 22.10 153.70 -21.21
CA GLY A 45 21.54 154.77 -22.04
C GLY A 45 20.41 154.39 -23.01
N GLN A 46 20.03 153.09 -23.11
CA GLN A 46 18.91 152.64 -23.94
C GLN A 46 17.53 153.10 -23.43
N TRP A 47 17.43 153.39 -22.14
CA TRP A 47 16.22 153.89 -21.51
C TRP A 47 16.57 154.97 -20.48
N SER A 48 15.58 155.80 -20.14
CA SER A 48 15.68 156.78 -19.07
C SER A 48 14.43 156.85 -18.21
N LEU A 49 14.57 157.28 -16.96
CA LEU A 49 13.45 157.56 -16.08
C LEU A 49 12.95 158.99 -16.31
N ILE A 50 11.78 159.13 -16.96
CA ILE A 50 11.17 160.43 -17.26
C ILE A 50 9.74 160.44 -16.70
N ASN A 51 9.42 161.41 -15.84
CA ASN A 51 8.07 161.63 -15.29
C ASN A 51 7.42 160.37 -14.68
N GLY A 52 8.20 159.55 -13.97
CA GLY A 52 7.71 158.33 -13.34
C GLY A 52 7.43 157.19 -14.33
N ALA A 53 8.02 157.21 -15.52
CA ALA A 53 7.97 156.13 -16.50
C ALA A 53 9.38 155.80 -17.01
N VAL A 54 9.62 154.51 -17.29
CA VAL A 54 10.78 154.04 -18.04
C VAL A 54 10.51 154.29 -19.53
N VAL A 55 11.30 155.16 -20.14
CA VAL A 55 11.16 155.54 -21.55
C VAL A 55 12.36 155.01 -22.34
N PHE A 56 12.11 154.13 -23.30
CA PHE A 56 13.15 153.60 -24.20
C PHE A 56 13.42 154.54 -25.37
N GLY A 57 14.68 154.64 -25.80
CA GLY A 57 15.08 155.40 -26.99
C GLY A 57 14.47 154.83 -28.29
N SER A 58 14.26 153.52 -28.34
CA SER A 58 13.55 152.80 -29.40
C SER A 58 12.53 151.84 -28.80
N ALA A 59 11.34 151.73 -29.41
CA ALA A 59 10.28 150.83 -28.93
C ALA A 59 10.82 149.41 -28.78
N PRO A 60 10.69 148.78 -27.59
CA PRO A 60 11.02 147.37 -27.43
C PRO A 60 10.16 146.52 -28.38
N ALA A 61 10.75 145.46 -28.94
CA ALA A 61 10.11 144.62 -29.96
C ALA A 61 8.74 144.09 -29.48
N ASN A 62 7.80 143.91 -30.41
CA ASN A 62 6.49 143.35 -30.08
C ASN A 62 6.64 142.00 -29.36
N GLN A 63 5.84 141.79 -28.30
CA GLN A 63 5.89 140.65 -27.37
C GLN A 63 7.10 140.62 -26.42
N ALA A 64 8.02 141.60 -26.45
CA ALA A 64 9.11 141.63 -25.48
C ALA A 64 8.57 141.89 -24.07
N LYS A 65 8.95 141.04 -23.13
CA LYS A 65 8.61 141.16 -21.71
C LYS A 65 9.52 142.20 -21.07
N ILE A 66 8.95 143.29 -20.59
CA ILE A 66 9.69 144.33 -19.89
C ILE A 66 9.40 144.18 -18.41
N ILE A 67 10.43 143.90 -17.62
CA ILE A 67 10.35 143.90 -16.17
C ILE A 67 10.97 145.19 -15.69
N ILE A 68 10.26 145.87 -14.79
CA ILE A 68 10.75 147.06 -14.10
C ILE A 68 10.66 146.78 -12.61
N GLN A 69 11.79 146.76 -11.94
CA GLN A 69 11.90 146.47 -10.51
C GLN A 69 12.64 147.59 -9.80
N ARG A 70 12.19 147.98 -8.60
CA ARG A 70 12.94 148.88 -7.74
C ARG A 70 14.07 148.16 -7.02
N ASN A 71 15.24 148.77 -6.99
CA ASN A 71 16.40 148.34 -6.23
C ASN A 71 17.05 149.55 -5.56
N THR A 72 16.41 150.04 -4.50
CA THR A 72 16.91 151.17 -3.72
C THR A 72 18.25 150.79 -3.06
N PRO A 73 19.32 151.60 -3.20
CA PRO A 73 20.61 151.36 -2.55
C PRO A 73 20.50 151.43 -1.03
N LEU A 74 21.19 150.51 -0.33
CA LEU A 74 21.26 150.47 1.13
C LEU A 74 22.40 151.37 1.66
N GLU A 75 22.35 152.65 1.32
CA GLU A 75 23.33 153.65 1.76
C GLU A 75 22.63 154.95 2.20
N ARG A 76 23.28 155.70 3.11
CA ARG A 76 22.81 157.01 3.56
C ARG A 76 23.86 158.06 3.22
N ASN A 77 23.60 158.85 2.18
CA ASN A 77 24.51 159.90 1.73
C ASN A 77 24.13 161.30 2.27
N THR A 78 23.08 161.38 3.08
CA THR A 78 22.52 162.62 3.64
C THR A 78 23.21 162.99 4.98
N ASP A 79 23.76 164.19 5.06
CA ASP A 79 24.17 164.83 6.33
C ASP A 79 23.01 165.73 6.85
N TYR A 80 22.72 165.65 8.15
CA TYR A 80 21.65 166.43 8.79
C TYR A 80 22.13 167.81 9.29
N GLN A 81 23.43 168.12 9.28
CA GLN A 81 23.94 169.42 9.73
C GLN A 81 23.70 170.53 8.69
N THR A 82 23.16 171.65 9.17
CA THR A 82 23.18 172.94 8.45
C THR A 82 23.93 173.98 9.28
N TYR A 83 24.37 175.07 8.65
CA TYR A 83 25.21 176.13 9.24
C TYR A 83 24.58 176.88 10.45
N ASN A 84 23.38 176.50 10.89
CA ASN A 84 22.61 177.17 11.94
C ASN A 84 21.85 176.24 12.90
N ASN A 85 22.31 174.98 13.11
CA ASN A 85 21.67 174.02 14.04
C ASN A 85 20.17 173.76 13.77
N SER A 86 19.70 173.93 12.53
CA SER A 86 18.30 173.68 12.18
C SER A 86 18.12 172.26 11.63
N PHE A 87 17.31 171.45 12.32
CA PHE A 87 16.87 170.14 11.83
C PHE A 87 15.80 170.32 10.76
N ARG A 88 16.13 170.05 9.49
CA ARG A 88 15.16 170.14 8.38
C ARG A 88 14.39 168.82 8.28
N PRO A 89 13.05 168.82 8.31
CA PRO A 89 12.27 167.60 8.16
C PRO A 89 12.43 166.90 6.81
N GLN A 90 12.71 167.64 5.73
CA GLN A 90 12.73 167.05 4.37
C GLN A 90 13.78 165.94 4.17
N PRO A 91 15.08 166.11 4.51
CA PRO A 91 16.07 165.05 4.32
C PRO A 91 15.80 163.81 5.19
N VAL A 92 15.24 164.00 6.38
CA VAL A 92 14.87 162.91 7.29
C VAL A 92 13.69 162.13 6.76
N ASN A 93 12.65 162.81 6.25
CA ASN A 93 11.52 162.13 5.62
C ASN A 93 12.00 161.31 4.42
N LYS A 94 12.89 161.87 3.59
CA LYS A 94 13.43 161.17 2.42
C LYS A 94 14.26 159.93 2.78
N ASP A 95 15.09 159.99 3.83
CA ASP A 95 15.82 158.81 4.31
C ASP A 95 14.88 157.74 4.87
N LEU A 96 13.81 158.12 5.59
CA LEU A 96 12.78 157.19 6.05
C LEU A 96 12.01 156.56 4.88
N ASP A 97 11.71 157.35 3.84
CA ASP A 97 11.03 156.88 2.63
C ASP A 97 11.89 155.83 1.89
N ARG A 98 13.21 156.09 1.75
CA ARG A 98 14.18 155.13 1.17
C ARG A 98 14.27 153.82 1.96
N ILE A 99 14.29 153.88 3.29
CA ILE A 99 14.28 152.68 4.14
C ILE A 99 12.99 151.89 3.90
N TRP A 100 11.85 152.57 3.84
CA TRP A 100 10.56 151.92 3.60
C TRP A 100 10.48 151.25 2.23
N TRP A 101 10.97 151.93 1.19
CA TRP A 101 11.04 151.35 -0.16
C TRP A 101 11.92 150.12 -0.22
N LYS A 102 13.08 150.12 0.48
CA LYS A 102 13.94 148.94 0.54
C LYS A 102 13.30 147.77 1.29
N LEU A 103 12.52 148.04 2.34
CA LEU A 103 11.76 147.00 3.04
C LEU A 103 10.67 146.39 2.15
N GLN A 104 9.97 147.19 1.35
CA GLN A 104 9.01 146.69 0.35
C GLN A 104 9.69 145.76 -0.67
N GLU A 105 10.90 146.10 -1.13
CA GLU A 105 11.69 145.27 -2.05
C GLU A 105 12.09 143.93 -1.43
N LEU A 106 12.58 143.94 -0.19
CA LEU A 106 12.97 142.73 0.54
C LEU A 106 11.77 141.81 0.79
N TRP A 107 10.61 142.38 1.13
CA TRP A 107 9.37 141.62 1.33
C TRP A 107 8.93 140.88 0.06
N PHE A 108 8.98 141.55 -1.09
CA PHE A 108 8.66 140.94 -2.39
C PHE A 108 9.61 139.78 -2.73
N GLN A 109 10.93 139.99 -2.54
CA GLN A 109 11.96 138.96 -2.76
C GLN A 109 11.75 137.72 -1.86
N ILE A 110 11.48 137.92 -0.57
CA ILE A 110 11.19 136.82 0.37
C ILE A 110 9.92 136.07 -0.04
N THR A 111 8.87 136.78 -0.46
CA THR A 111 7.61 136.18 -0.89
C THR A 111 7.80 135.31 -2.13
N LEU A 112 8.60 135.76 -3.11
CA LEU A 112 8.96 134.94 -4.27
C LEU A 112 9.74 133.69 -3.85
N ILE A 113 10.75 133.82 -3.00
CA ILE A 113 11.55 132.68 -2.50
C ILE A 113 10.65 131.64 -1.80
N TRP A 114 9.70 132.09 -0.97
CA TRP A 114 8.75 131.20 -0.28
C TRP A 114 7.79 130.50 -1.25
N ALA A 115 7.32 131.18 -2.30
CA ALA A 115 6.49 130.56 -3.33
C ALA A 115 7.25 129.48 -4.13
N TYR A 116 8.51 129.75 -4.48
CA TYR A 116 9.37 128.79 -5.20
C TYR A 116 9.78 127.60 -4.33
N THR A 117 10.13 127.80 -3.06
CA THR A 117 10.50 126.70 -2.16
C THR A 117 9.32 125.81 -1.77
N ARG A 118 8.13 126.38 -1.54
CA ARG A 118 6.92 125.60 -1.21
C ARG A 118 6.43 124.75 -2.38
N SER A 119 6.45 125.29 -3.60
CA SER A 119 6.08 124.54 -4.82
C SER A 119 7.08 123.41 -5.13
N GLY A 120 8.38 123.66 -4.94
CA GLY A 120 9.42 122.62 -5.06
C GLY A 120 9.24 121.46 -4.09
N PHE A 121 8.93 121.74 -2.82
CA PHE A 121 8.74 120.70 -1.80
C PHE A 121 7.47 119.85 -2.03
N LEU A 122 6.37 120.50 -2.43
CA LEU A 122 5.12 119.80 -2.72
C LEU A 122 5.23 118.91 -3.97
N ASN A 123 5.96 119.34 -4.99
CA ASN A 123 6.23 118.52 -6.18
C ASN A 123 7.06 117.27 -5.84
N LEU A 124 8.12 117.41 -5.04
CA LEU A 124 8.94 116.28 -4.59
C LEU A 124 8.10 115.27 -3.79
N GLN A 125 7.25 115.74 -2.88
CA GLN A 125 6.36 114.89 -2.09
C GLN A 125 5.37 114.11 -2.97
N ASN A 126 4.77 114.76 -3.97
CA ASN A 126 3.84 114.11 -4.89
C ASN A 126 4.54 113.10 -5.79
N GLN A 127 5.73 113.43 -6.32
CA GLN A 127 6.54 112.49 -7.12
C GLN A 127 6.94 111.24 -6.32
N ILE A 128 7.30 111.41 -5.04
CA ILE A 128 7.63 110.27 -4.17
C ILE A 128 6.40 109.38 -3.94
N ASN A 129 5.22 109.97 -3.70
CA ASN A 129 4.00 109.21 -3.48
C ASN A 129 3.55 108.46 -4.75
N GLU A 130 3.66 109.10 -5.91
CA GLU A 130 3.39 108.45 -7.20
C GLU A 130 4.38 107.32 -7.48
N LEU A 131 5.67 107.51 -7.18
CA LEU A 131 6.68 106.47 -7.34
C LEU A 131 6.43 105.28 -6.40
N ILE A 132 6.03 105.53 -5.15
CA ILE A 132 5.67 104.48 -4.19
C ILE A 132 4.42 103.73 -4.68
N HIS A 133 3.41 104.45 -5.18
CA HIS A 133 2.18 103.84 -5.66
C HIS A 133 2.41 102.99 -6.92
N ASP A 134 3.19 103.49 -7.88
CA ASP A 134 3.58 102.78 -9.10
C ASP A 134 4.46 101.57 -8.78
N THR A 135 5.40 101.70 -7.85
CA THR A 135 6.24 100.58 -7.38
C THR A 135 5.39 99.51 -6.70
N ALA A 136 4.45 99.90 -5.83
CA ALA A 136 3.56 98.96 -5.17
C ALA A 136 2.60 98.26 -6.15
N SER A 137 2.08 98.98 -7.15
CA SER A 137 1.25 98.39 -8.22
C SER A 137 2.05 97.40 -9.04
N LYS A 138 3.26 97.78 -9.50
CA LYS A 138 4.15 96.90 -10.26
C LYS A 138 4.58 95.67 -9.46
N VAL A 139 4.88 95.81 -8.17
CA VAL A 139 5.21 94.66 -7.31
C VAL A 139 3.99 93.75 -7.15
N SER A 140 2.80 94.30 -6.98
CA SER A 140 1.56 93.53 -6.91
C SER A 140 1.26 92.80 -8.22
N GLU A 141 1.40 93.47 -9.37
CA GLU A 141 1.25 92.90 -10.70
C GLU A 141 2.29 91.81 -10.96
N LEU A 142 3.56 92.04 -10.62
CA LEU A 142 4.63 91.05 -10.73
C LEU A 142 4.38 89.85 -9.80
N TRP A 143 3.86 90.08 -8.60
CA TRP A 143 3.50 89.02 -7.66
C TRP A 143 2.34 88.17 -8.19
N VAL A 144 1.31 88.80 -8.75
CA VAL A 144 0.19 88.10 -9.40
C VAL A 144 0.69 87.33 -10.62
N ALA A 145 1.49 87.95 -11.48
CA ALA A 145 2.05 87.33 -12.67
C ALA A 145 2.96 86.14 -12.33
N LEU A 146 3.82 86.27 -11.30
CA LEU A 146 4.69 85.18 -10.85
C LEU A 146 3.88 84.02 -10.27
N ASN A 147 2.86 84.30 -9.46
CA ASN A 147 1.99 83.24 -8.91
C ASN A 147 1.17 82.56 -10.00
N GLN A 148 0.71 83.32 -11.01
CA GLN A 148 0.05 82.77 -12.18
C GLN A 148 1.02 81.91 -12.99
N GLU A 149 2.24 82.37 -13.27
CA GLU A 149 3.28 81.62 -13.97
C GLU A 149 3.67 80.34 -13.20
N ILE A 150 3.77 80.38 -11.87
CA ILE A 150 3.98 79.19 -11.03
C ILE A 150 2.80 78.23 -11.15
N THR A 151 1.58 78.74 -11.19
CA THR A 151 0.36 77.92 -11.28
C THR A 151 0.21 77.31 -12.67
N ASP A 152 0.53 78.08 -13.72
CA ASP A 152 0.57 77.62 -15.10
C ASP A 152 1.68 76.58 -15.28
N ARG A 153 2.90 76.82 -14.77
CA ARG A 153 3.97 75.81 -14.74
C ARG A 153 3.58 74.56 -13.97
N LYS A 154 2.93 74.67 -12.81
CA LYS A 154 2.43 73.49 -12.06
C LYS A 154 1.36 72.73 -12.85
N THR A 155 0.50 73.46 -13.57
CA THR A 155 -0.57 72.89 -14.39
C THR A 155 0.01 72.23 -15.64
N GLU A 156 0.99 72.85 -16.30
CA GLU A 156 1.74 72.29 -17.41
C GLU A 156 2.57 71.09 -16.96
N ASP A 157 3.28 71.16 -15.84
CA ASP A 157 3.97 70.02 -15.24
C ASP A 157 2.99 68.90 -14.91
N SER A 158 1.78 69.21 -14.44
CA SER A 158 0.75 68.21 -14.19
C SER A 158 0.22 67.60 -15.48
N LYS A 159 0.07 68.39 -16.55
CA LYS A 159 -0.28 67.90 -17.89
C LYS A 159 0.85 67.08 -18.50
N ILE A 160 2.10 67.48 -18.33
CA ILE A 160 3.30 66.75 -18.76
C ILE A 160 3.40 65.45 -17.99
N ARG A 161 3.22 65.46 -16.66
CA ARG A 161 3.18 64.23 -15.84
C ARG A 161 2.04 63.31 -16.28
N ALA A 162 0.84 63.84 -16.49
CA ALA A 162 -0.28 63.05 -16.98
C ALA A 162 -0.01 62.46 -18.37
N TRP A 163 0.58 63.25 -19.28
CA TRP A 163 0.96 62.81 -20.61
C TRP A 163 2.10 61.79 -20.58
N VAL A 164 3.11 61.97 -19.72
CA VAL A 164 4.19 61.01 -19.49
C VAL A 164 3.64 59.71 -18.89
N ILE A 165 2.69 59.80 -17.94
CA ILE A 165 2.02 58.61 -17.39
C ILE A 165 1.24 57.88 -18.48
N VAL A 166 0.47 58.61 -19.31
CA VAL A 166 -0.26 58.01 -20.45
C VAL A 166 0.70 57.42 -21.48
N LEU A 167 1.82 58.09 -21.77
CA LEU A 167 2.85 57.59 -22.67
C LEU A 167 3.50 56.32 -22.12
N LEU A 168 3.89 56.30 -20.84
CA LEU A 168 4.45 55.13 -20.17
C LEU A 168 3.45 53.97 -20.14
N ASN A 169 2.19 54.25 -19.80
CA ASN A 169 1.13 53.25 -19.84
C ASN A 169 0.92 52.71 -21.25
N ASN A 170 0.86 53.58 -22.28
CA ASN A 170 0.75 53.13 -23.67
C ASN A 170 1.98 52.34 -24.13
N ILE A 171 3.19 52.67 -23.67
CA ILE A 171 4.42 51.91 -23.95
C ILE A 171 4.38 50.52 -23.28
N VAL A 172 3.81 50.41 -22.09
CA VAL A 172 3.58 49.14 -21.39
C VAL A 172 2.47 48.33 -22.06
N ASP A 173 1.31 48.95 -22.32
CA ASP A 173 0.11 48.34 -22.89
C ASP A 173 0.29 47.94 -24.36
N SER A 174 1.14 48.65 -25.11
CA SER A 174 1.52 48.26 -26.48
C SER A 174 2.47 47.06 -26.55
N GLY A 175 2.94 46.56 -25.40
CA GLY A 175 3.85 45.42 -25.32
C GLY A 175 5.28 45.72 -25.78
N LEU A 176 5.64 46.96 -26.08
CA LEU A 176 7.00 47.34 -26.54
C LEU A 176 8.07 47.08 -25.46
N VAL A 177 7.75 47.31 -24.18
CA VAL A 177 8.65 46.96 -23.05
C VAL A 177 8.83 45.44 -22.96
N SER A 178 7.75 44.69 -23.13
CA SER A 178 7.75 43.23 -23.13
C SER A 178 8.50 42.64 -24.34
N ALA A 179 8.50 43.34 -25.48
CA ALA A 179 9.20 42.94 -26.70
C ALA A 179 10.73 43.16 -26.64
N ILE A 180 11.20 44.08 -25.79
CA ILE A 180 12.64 44.34 -25.57
C ILE A 180 13.17 43.57 -24.34
N ALA A 181 12.30 43.18 -23.42
CA ALA A 181 12.67 42.41 -22.24
C ALA A 181 13.14 41.00 -22.61
N VAL A 182 14.18 40.51 -21.91
CA VAL A 182 14.61 39.11 -21.99
C VAL A 182 13.44 38.21 -21.59
N SER A 183 12.89 37.52 -22.58
CA SER A 183 11.75 36.59 -22.46
C SER A 183 12.19 35.12 -22.38
N HIS A 184 13.47 34.85 -22.66
CA HIS A 184 14.09 33.54 -22.56
C HIS A 184 15.39 33.62 -21.75
N VAL A 185 15.58 32.68 -20.84
CA VAL A 185 16.85 32.48 -20.12
C VAL A 185 17.25 31.02 -20.17
N SER A 186 18.55 30.74 -20.10
CA SER A 186 19.07 29.38 -20.30
C SER A 186 18.96 28.49 -19.07
N SER A 187 18.87 29.08 -17.87
CA SER A 187 18.82 28.34 -16.60
C SER A 187 17.99 29.02 -15.52
N ILE A 188 17.72 28.30 -14.43
CA ILE A 188 17.03 28.86 -13.25
C ILE A 188 17.89 29.91 -12.54
N ASP A 189 19.21 29.74 -12.53
CA ASP A 189 20.13 30.69 -11.90
C ASP A 189 20.05 32.08 -12.58
N ASP A 190 19.80 32.12 -13.89
CA ASP A 190 19.67 33.36 -14.67
C ASP A 190 18.46 34.20 -14.24
N LEU A 191 17.43 33.60 -13.62
CA LEU A 191 16.26 34.32 -13.12
C LEU A 191 16.63 35.36 -12.05
N ASN A 192 17.68 35.11 -11.26
CA ASN A 192 18.12 36.03 -10.22
C ASN A 192 18.74 37.32 -10.78
N ALA A 193 19.22 37.31 -12.03
CA ALA A 193 19.82 38.47 -12.69
C ALA A 193 18.78 39.35 -13.41
N LEU A 194 17.52 38.91 -13.48
CA LEU A 194 16.47 39.63 -14.18
C LEU A 194 15.85 40.73 -13.32
N ILE A 195 15.53 41.87 -13.95
CA ILE A 195 14.74 42.93 -13.33
C ILE A 195 13.30 42.45 -13.13
N THR A 196 12.80 42.38 -11.90
CA THR A 196 11.49 41.79 -11.62
C THR A 196 10.34 42.81 -11.56
N TRP A 197 9.19 42.52 -12.17
CA TRP A 197 7.91 43.22 -11.93
C TRP A 197 6.76 42.22 -11.91
N HIS A 198 5.70 42.53 -11.16
CA HIS A 198 4.56 41.61 -11.01
C HIS A 198 3.92 41.31 -12.37
N GLY A 199 3.70 40.02 -12.65
CA GLY A 199 3.16 39.53 -13.92
C GLY A 199 4.21 39.33 -15.02
N ARG A 200 5.51 39.58 -14.78
CA ARG A 200 6.55 39.32 -15.77
C ARG A 200 6.61 37.84 -16.13
N ALA A 201 6.47 37.51 -17.40
CA ALA A 201 6.60 36.14 -17.92
C ALA A 201 7.98 35.90 -18.54
N VAL A 202 8.63 34.79 -18.20
CA VAL A 202 9.93 34.38 -18.74
C VAL A 202 9.92 32.87 -18.98
N HIS A 203 10.38 32.45 -20.16
CA HIS A 203 10.66 31.05 -20.44
C HIS A 203 12.08 30.71 -19.99
N VAL A 204 12.22 29.64 -19.22
CA VAL A 204 13.50 29.08 -18.81
C VAL A 204 13.73 27.82 -19.62
N ASP A 205 14.87 27.70 -20.30
CA ASP A 205 15.10 26.56 -21.19
C ASP A 205 15.41 25.27 -20.41
N SER A 206 16.16 25.37 -19.30
CA SER A 206 16.57 24.23 -18.49
C SER A 206 16.69 24.60 -17.01
N TYR A 207 16.66 23.63 -16.09
CA TYR A 207 16.95 23.89 -14.68
C TYR A 207 18.42 24.29 -14.51
N HIS A 208 19.32 23.40 -14.94
CA HIS A 208 20.75 23.63 -15.02
C HIS A 208 21.13 24.04 -16.44
N PHE A 209 22.05 24.99 -16.59
CA PHE A 209 22.52 25.45 -17.89
C PHE A 209 22.99 24.28 -18.79
N GLY A 210 22.44 24.18 -20.01
CA GLY A 210 22.83 23.18 -21.02
C GLY A 210 22.38 21.74 -20.75
N LEU A 211 21.55 21.48 -19.73
CA LEU A 211 20.97 20.15 -19.47
C LEU A 211 19.71 19.87 -20.32
N ASP A 212 19.08 20.91 -20.85
CA ASP A 212 17.85 20.89 -21.66
C ASP A 212 16.68 20.15 -20.98
N LYS A 213 16.59 20.23 -19.64
CA LYS A 213 15.55 19.58 -18.83
C LYS A 213 15.14 20.44 -17.64
N GLY A 214 13.88 20.38 -17.23
CA GLY A 214 13.41 21.06 -16.01
C GLY A 214 13.12 22.56 -16.16
N GLY A 215 13.29 23.12 -17.36
CA GLY A 215 12.82 24.45 -17.73
C GLY A 215 11.30 24.58 -17.79
N GLY A 216 10.80 25.71 -18.27
CA GLY A 216 9.37 25.99 -18.44
C GLY A 216 9.05 27.48 -18.35
N LEU A 217 7.76 27.82 -18.44
CA LEU A 217 7.28 29.20 -18.28
C LEU A 217 7.17 29.56 -16.79
N PHE A 218 7.71 30.72 -16.41
CA PHE A 218 7.58 31.30 -15.08
C PHE A 218 6.94 32.68 -15.16
N ILE A 219 6.11 33.01 -14.17
CA ILE A 219 5.51 34.32 -13.99
C ILE A 219 5.94 34.87 -12.63
N TYR A 220 6.51 36.07 -12.61
CA TYR A 220 6.94 36.70 -11.38
C TYR A 220 5.75 37.24 -10.59
N ASP A 221 5.59 36.77 -9.35
CA ASP A 221 4.66 37.27 -8.36
C ASP A 221 5.42 37.94 -7.21
N ALA A 222 5.38 39.27 -7.20
CA ALA A 222 6.00 40.10 -6.16
C ALA A 222 5.53 39.78 -4.73
N THR A 223 4.36 39.16 -4.53
CA THR A 223 3.88 38.78 -3.19
C THR A 223 4.58 37.55 -2.63
N ARG A 224 5.19 36.73 -3.51
CA ARG A 224 5.85 35.46 -3.18
C ARG A 224 7.37 35.54 -3.28
N PHE A 225 7.96 36.74 -3.26
CA PHE A 225 9.40 36.95 -3.47
C PHE A 225 10.31 36.27 -2.42
N LEU A 226 9.78 35.99 -1.22
CA LEU A 226 10.48 35.27 -0.15
C LEU A 226 10.34 33.74 -0.24
N GLU A 227 9.47 33.25 -1.12
CA GLU A 227 9.24 31.82 -1.29
C GLU A 227 10.27 31.23 -2.27
N ASN A 228 10.93 30.17 -1.82
CA ASN A 228 11.81 29.37 -2.66
C ASN A 228 11.70 27.90 -2.26
N ASP A 229 10.91 27.13 -3.01
CA ASP A 229 10.78 25.68 -2.86
C ASP A 229 11.77 24.91 -3.77
N GLY A 230 12.52 25.63 -4.60
CA GLY A 230 13.48 25.09 -5.54
C GLY A 230 12.88 24.45 -6.79
N GLY A 231 11.61 24.71 -7.12
CA GLY A 231 11.04 24.23 -8.38
C GLY A 231 9.75 24.92 -8.85
N VAL A 232 8.71 24.99 -8.01
CA VAL A 232 7.41 25.60 -8.36
C VAL A 232 7.44 27.12 -8.12
N CYS A 233 8.01 27.57 -7.01
CA CYS A 233 8.22 28.97 -6.71
C CYS A 233 9.69 29.21 -6.35
N ILE A 234 10.36 30.09 -7.08
CA ILE A 234 11.78 30.40 -6.90
C ILE A 234 11.94 31.91 -6.80
N ASN A 235 12.06 32.41 -5.57
CA ASN A 235 12.24 33.84 -5.26
C ASN A 235 11.14 34.72 -5.91
N GLY A 236 9.88 34.25 -5.88
CA GLY A 236 8.73 34.92 -6.51
C GLY A 236 8.48 34.54 -7.97
N TRP A 237 9.39 33.84 -8.65
CA TRP A 237 9.12 33.25 -9.96
C TRP A 237 8.27 31.99 -9.82
N VAL A 238 7.00 32.07 -10.22
CA VAL A 238 6.04 30.98 -10.12
C VAL A 238 5.93 30.23 -11.45
N ARG A 239 6.29 28.96 -11.44
CA ARG A 239 6.19 28.05 -12.57
C ARG A 239 4.73 27.87 -12.99
N GLN A 240 4.48 27.96 -14.30
CA GLN A 240 3.18 27.66 -14.88
C GLN A 240 3.13 26.16 -15.20
N LEU A 241 2.33 25.43 -14.41
CA LEU A 241 2.20 23.98 -14.50
C LEU A 241 1.02 23.58 -15.39
N GLU A 242 1.22 22.56 -16.21
CA GLU A 242 0.13 21.88 -16.89
C GLU A 242 -0.41 20.76 -15.99
N ASN A 243 -1.71 20.78 -15.71
CA ASN A 243 -2.41 19.76 -14.91
C ASN A 243 -1.80 19.45 -13.52
N ASN A 244 -1.07 20.41 -12.91
CA ASN A 244 -0.35 20.22 -11.64
C ASN A 244 0.57 18.99 -11.62
N VAL A 245 1.19 18.66 -12.76
CA VAL A 245 2.16 17.57 -12.86
C VAL A 245 3.56 18.10 -12.57
N LEU A 246 4.27 17.46 -11.65
CA LEU A 246 5.64 17.78 -11.27
C LEU A 246 6.60 16.68 -11.71
N ASN A 247 7.82 17.06 -12.12
CA ASN A 247 8.88 16.12 -12.44
C ASN A 247 10.18 16.47 -11.71
N PRO A 248 11.09 15.51 -11.48
CA PRO A 248 12.28 15.74 -10.67
C PRO A 248 13.25 16.75 -11.31
N PHE A 249 13.26 16.89 -12.64
CA PHE A 249 14.08 17.90 -13.33
C PHE A 249 13.65 19.32 -12.99
N MET A 250 12.36 19.57 -12.74
CA MET A 250 11.86 20.87 -12.29
C MET A 250 12.44 21.31 -10.94
N PHE A 251 13.02 20.37 -10.18
CA PHE A 251 13.66 20.59 -8.88
C PHE A 251 15.19 20.38 -8.92
N GLY A 252 15.76 20.30 -10.13
CA GLY A 252 17.20 20.23 -10.34
C GLY A 252 17.80 18.84 -10.37
N ALA A 253 17.02 17.78 -10.60
CA ALA A 253 17.60 16.47 -10.92
C ALA A 253 18.34 16.51 -12.27
N TYR A 254 19.42 15.74 -12.39
CA TYR A 254 20.19 15.57 -13.62
C TYR A 254 19.69 14.38 -14.44
N GLY A 255 19.36 13.26 -13.77
CA GLY A 255 18.92 12.03 -14.44
C GLY A 255 19.94 11.52 -15.45
N ASP A 256 21.23 11.60 -15.09
CA ASP A 256 22.40 11.29 -15.91
C ASP A 256 23.11 10.01 -15.45
N PHE A 257 22.44 9.15 -14.67
CA PHE A 257 23.00 7.87 -14.26
C PHE A 257 23.20 6.97 -15.47
N VAL A 258 24.44 6.54 -15.68
CA VAL A 258 24.78 5.55 -16.71
C VAL A 258 25.25 4.27 -16.01
N PRO A 259 24.52 3.15 -16.15
CA PRO A 259 24.95 1.87 -15.59
C PRO A 259 26.19 1.37 -16.33
N ASN A 260 27.19 0.85 -15.60
CA ASN A 260 28.30 0.14 -16.22
C ASN A 260 27.89 -1.32 -16.47
N ALA A 261 28.30 -1.90 -17.60
CA ALA A 261 27.98 -3.27 -17.99
C ALA A 261 28.58 -4.34 -17.06
N SER A 262 29.52 -3.99 -16.19
CA SER A 262 30.07 -4.90 -15.17
C SER A 262 29.16 -4.94 -13.94
N GLU A 263 28.75 -6.15 -13.53
CA GLU A 263 27.90 -6.48 -12.36
C GLU A 263 28.32 -5.82 -11.03
N VAL A 264 29.55 -5.33 -10.97
CA VAL A 264 30.11 -4.50 -9.90
C VAL A 264 29.91 -3.02 -10.26
N ILE A 265 28.80 -2.43 -9.80
CA ILE A 265 28.58 -0.98 -9.88
C ILE A 265 29.44 -0.32 -8.78
N SER A 266 30.77 -0.30 -8.94
CA SER A 266 31.70 0.28 -7.96
C SER A 266 32.00 1.76 -8.21
N ARG A 267 31.19 2.49 -8.98
CA ARG A 267 31.38 3.94 -9.15
C ARG A 267 30.07 4.69 -9.17
N LYS A 268 30.03 5.77 -8.39
CA LYS A 268 29.12 6.91 -8.52
C LYS A 268 29.27 7.46 -9.95
N SER A 269 28.45 6.98 -10.87
CA SER A 269 28.22 7.65 -12.16
C SER A 269 27.01 8.55 -11.99
N GLY A 270 27.09 9.77 -12.53
CA GLY A 270 26.02 10.75 -12.42
C GLY A 270 25.93 11.48 -11.08
N HIS A 271 25.01 12.43 -11.03
CA HIS A 271 24.76 13.28 -9.88
C HIS A 271 23.78 12.64 -8.90
N ASP A 272 23.89 12.98 -7.60
CA ASP A 272 22.91 12.53 -6.60
C ASP A 272 21.64 13.38 -6.72
N ASP A 273 20.57 12.76 -7.21
CA ASP A 273 19.27 13.39 -7.44
C ASP A 273 18.36 13.35 -6.20
N SER A 274 18.84 12.84 -5.06
CA SER A 274 18.06 12.66 -3.83
C SER A 274 17.32 13.92 -3.39
N GLU A 275 18.00 15.07 -3.37
CA GLU A 275 17.40 16.31 -2.89
C GLU A 275 16.32 16.85 -3.83
N ALA A 276 16.47 16.68 -5.15
CA ALA A 276 15.46 17.07 -6.12
C ALA A 276 14.17 16.25 -5.93
N PHE A 277 14.29 14.92 -5.78
CA PHE A 277 13.14 14.06 -5.49
C PHE A 277 12.48 14.38 -4.16
N LYS A 278 13.25 14.64 -3.10
CA LYS A 278 12.70 15.02 -1.79
C LYS A 278 11.90 16.32 -1.88
N LYS A 279 12.45 17.36 -2.52
CA LYS A 279 11.74 18.64 -2.73
C LYS A 279 10.44 18.42 -3.50
N MET A 280 10.51 17.69 -4.61
CA MET A 280 9.34 17.35 -5.42
C MET A 280 8.25 16.66 -4.60
N TYR A 281 8.56 15.54 -3.94
CA TYR A 281 7.54 14.80 -3.17
C TYR A 281 7.02 15.57 -1.96
N ASN A 282 7.84 16.45 -1.36
CA ASN A 282 7.42 17.30 -0.25
C ASN A 282 6.46 18.42 -0.65
N MET A 283 6.25 18.67 -1.95
CA MET A 283 5.18 19.56 -2.41
C MET A 283 3.81 19.06 -1.98
N ASN A 284 3.61 17.74 -1.94
CA ASN A 284 2.47 17.15 -1.24
C ASN A 284 2.83 16.94 0.23
N LYS A 285 2.36 17.85 1.10
CA LYS A 285 2.62 17.80 2.55
C LYS A 285 1.87 16.64 3.22
N TYR A 286 2.39 16.18 4.36
CA TYR A 286 1.67 15.21 5.19
C TYR A 286 0.31 15.78 5.62
N THR A 287 -0.74 14.98 5.42
CA THR A 287 -2.12 15.39 5.68
C THR A 287 -2.66 14.67 6.91
N ILE A 288 -3.23 15.44 7.85
CA ILE A 288 -3.89 14.91 9.05
C ILE A 288 -5.33 14.56 8.71
N PHE A 289 -5.73 13.29 8.89
CA PHE A 289 -7.10 12.85 8.66
C PHE A 289 -7.82 12.58 9.97
N THR A 290 -8.99 13.19 10.17
CA THR A 290 -9.88 12.88 11.30
C THR A 290 -10.80 11.69 10.98
N ASN A 291 -11.24 11.55 9.73
CA ASN A 291 -12.03 10.41 9.27
C ASN A 291 -11.71 10.03 7.81
N ILE A 292 -11.02 8.90 7.61
CA ILE A 292 -10.67 8.40 6.27
C ILE A 292 -11.87 7.72 5.55
N SER A 293 -12.77 7.08 6.30
CA SER A 293 -13.90 6.33 5.76
C SER A 293 -15.01 7.19 5.12
N LYS A 294 -15.04 8.49 5.42
CA LYS A 294 -16.05 9.45 4.92
C LYS A 294 -15.45 10.56 4.07
N LEU A 295 -14.23 10.36 3.54
CA LEU A 295 -13.58 11.41 2.77
C LEU A 295 -14.38 11.69 1.49
N PRO A 296 -14.77 12.95 1.23
CA PRO A 296 -15.39 13.33 -0.02
C PRO A 296 -14.38 13.13 -1.17
N PRO A 297 -14.84 12.94 -2.42
CA PRO A 297 -13.97 12.73 -3.59
C PRO A 297 -13.01 13.89 -3.91
N LYS A 298 -13.05 15.00 -3.15
CA LYS A 298 -12.36 16.26 -3.42
C LYS A 298 -11.02 16.45 -2.69
N ASN A 299 -10.55 15.47 -1.91
CA ASN A 299 -9.17 15.46 -1.40
C ASN A 299 -8.25 14.84 -2.46
N VAL A 300 -8.10 15.54 -3.57
CA VAL A 300 -7.13 15.24 -4.63
C VAL A 300 -5.76 15.72 -4.19
N ALA A 301 -4.71 14.98 -4.52
CA ALA A 301 -3.35 15.46 -4.39
C ALA A 301 -3.22 16.87 -5.00
N GLU A 302 -2.52 17.80 -4.35
CA GLU A 302 -2.26 19.12 -4.93
C GLU A 302 -1.47 18.97 -6.23
N TYR A 303 -0.49 18.05 -6.21
CA TYR A 303 0.34 17.68 -7.35
C TYR A 303 0.34 16.18 -7.61
N THR A 304 0.54 15.82 -8.87
CA THR A 304 0.91 14.46 -9.28
C THR A 304 2.36 14.46 -9.77
N PHE A 305 3.01 13.29 -9.79
CA PHE A 305 4.45 13.19 -10.02
C PHE A 305 4.76 12.32 -11.23
N GLU A 306 5.69 12.78 -12.06
CA GLU A 306 6.20 12.03 -13.20
C GLU A 306 7.73 12.04 -13.23
N TRP A 307 8.38 10.87 -13.34
CA TRP A 307 9.85 10.84 -13.39
C TRP A 307 10.39 11.18 -14.78
N GLY A 308 9.62 10.89 -15.83
CA GLY A 308 10.08 10.95 -17.22
C GLY A 308 11.04 9.80 -17.57
N ASN A 309 11.39 9.68 -18.84
CA ASN A 309 12.26 8.61 -19.34
C ASN A 309 13.74 8.95 -19.13
N ALA A 310 14.24 8.73 -17.91
CA ALA A 310 15.64 8.94 -17.55
C ALA A 310 16.10 7.94 -16.46
N MET A 311 17.38 8.00 -16.10
CA MET A 311 17.97 7.16 -15.06
C MET A 311 18.56 8.04 -13.97
N PHE A 312 18.12 7.84 -12.73
CA PHE A 312 18.45 8.68 -11.57
C PHE A 312 19.33 7.92 -10.59
N TYR A 313 20.33 8.59 -10.04
CA TYR A 313 21.20 8.06 -8.99
C TYR A 313 20.80 8.67 -7.64
N ILE A 314 20.46 7.83 -6.66
CA ILE A 314 19.89 8.24 -5.37
C ILE A 314 20.72 7.67 -4.22
N GLU A 315 21.20 8.51 -3.30
CA GLU A 315 21.95 8.10 -2.09
C GLU A 315 21.14 8.20 -0.79
N ASN A 316 20.00 8.90 -0.80
CA ASN A 316 19.19 9.13 0.40
C ASN A 316 17.72 8.71 0.24
N SER A 317 17.09 8.45 1.39
CA SER A 317 15.68 8.07 1.44
C SER A 317 14.76 9.16 0.90
N LEU A 318 13.72 8.72 0.21
CA LEU A 318 12.64 9.53 -0.34
C LEU A 318 11.37 9.35 0.51
N PRO A 319 10.61 10.42 0.76
CA PRO A 319 9.41 10.32 1.59
C PRO A 319 8.24 9.69 0.82
N ILE A 320 7.44 8.92 1.54
CA ILE A 320 6.11 8.50 1.09
C ILE A 320 5.06 9.50 1.63
N ARG A 321 4.09 9.88 0.80
CA ARG A 321 3.00 10.80 1.12
C ARG A 321 1.64 10.17 0.83
N SER A 322 0.62 10.62 1.56
CA SER A 322 -0.77 10.32 1.22
C SER A 322 -1.14 11.03 -0.09
N TYR A 323 -1.97 10.40 -0.91
CA TYR A 323 -2.30 10.87 -2.26
C TYR A 323 -1.06 11.11 -3.16
N GLN A 324 0.02 10.39 -2.91
CA GLN A 324 1.19 10.46 -3.79
C GLN A 324 0.92 9.64 -5.05
N PHE A 325 0.46 10.30 -6.12
CA PHE A 325 0.29 9.66 -7.42
C PHE A 325 1.54 9.86 -8.27
N THR A 326 2.34 8.80 -8.40
CA THR A 326 3.61 8.81 -9.13
C THR A 326 3.56 7.88 -10.33
N ASP A 327 3.66 8.43 -11.54
CA ASP A 327 3.88 7.68 -12.77
C ASP A 327 5.35 7.81 -13.20
N CYS A 328 6.10 6.73 -13.11
CA CYS A 328 7.53 6.75 -13.40
C CYS A 328 7.82 6.90 -14.90
N LYS A 329 6.83 6.69 -15.80
CA LYS A 329 6.98 6.81 -17.26
C LYS A 329 8.19 6.05 -17.84
N GLY A 330 8.53 4.89 -17.29
CA GLY A 330 9.70 4.09 -17.69
C GLY A 330 11.04 4.58 -17.13
N GLY A 331 11.03 5.64 -16.32
CA GLY A 331 12.16 6.14 -15.56
C GLY A 331 12.71 5.10 -14.59
N LYS A 332 14.01 5.20 -14.32
CA LYS A 332 14.75 4.20 -13.54
C LYS A 332 15.49 4.85 -12.38
N ILE A 333 15.48 4.21 -11.21
CA ILE A 333 16.29 4.63 -10.07
C ILE A 333 17.36 3.58 -9.80
N PHE A 334 18.59 4.02 -9.61
CA PHE A 334 19.62 3.25 -8.93
C PHE A 334 19.84 3.83 -7.52
N PHE A 335 19.58 3.02 -6.50
CA PHE A 335 19.69 3.42 -5.10
C PHE A 335 20.96 2.86 -4.46
N ASN A 336 21.88 3.75 -4.11
CA ASN A 336 23.18 3.43 -3.54
C ASN A 336 23.43 4.21 -2.24
N PRO A 337 22.78 3.81 -1.13
CA PRO A 337 22.87 4.57 0.10
C PRO A 337 24.21 4.44 0.81
N VAL A 338 24.59 5.50 1.52
CA VAL A 338 25.61 5.42 2.57
C VAL A 338 24.96 4.84 3.84
N GLY A 339 25.37 3.63 4.21
CA GLY A 339 24.78 2.86 5.31
C GLY A 339 23.48 2.14 4.95
N ASN A 340 22.94 1.35 5.89
CA ASN A 340 21.71 0.59 5.67
C ASN A 340 20.50 1.52 5.71
N LYS A 341 19.95 1.88 4.55
CA LYS A 341 18.79 2.78 4.41
C LYS A 341 17.71 2.15 3.54
N ASP A 342 16.48 2.58 3.74
CA ASP A 342 15.35 2.30 2.85
C ASP A 342 15.24 3.39 1.78
N LEU A 343 14.80 3.07 0.57
CA LEU A 343 14.57 4.07 -0.48
C LEU A 343 13.31 4.88 -0.17
N PHE A 344 12.12 4.30 -0.31
CA PHE A 344 10.86 4.97 0.00
C PHE A 344 10.49 4.73 1.47
N THR A 345 10.53 5.79 2.27
CA THR A 345 10.36 5.73 3.73
C THR A 345 9.02 6.27 4.21
N THR A 346 8.42 5.56 5.17
CA THR A 346 7.28 6.08 5.94
C THR A 346 7.73 7.28 6.79
N PRO A 347 7.01 8.43 6.75
CA PRO A 347 7.40 9.66 7.45
C PRO A 347 7.02 9.61 8.94
N ARG A 348 7.71 8.76 9.71
CA ARG A 348 7.39 8.47 11.12
C ARG A 348 7.37 9.71 12.02
N GLN A 349 8.30 10.64 11.82
CA GLN A 349 8.36 11.86 12.63
C GLN A 349 7.15 12.76 12.37
N GLU A 350 6.76 12.94 11.11
CA GLU A 350 5.57 13.73 10.74
C GLU A 350 4.29 13.07 11.26
N MET A 351 4.20 11.73 11.24
CA MET A 351 3.09 10.99 11.87
C MET A 351 3.02 11.23 13.38
N ALA A 352 4.17 11.20 14.08
CA ALA A 352 4.25 11.46 15.51
C ALA A 352 3.85 12.90 15.84
N ASP A 353 4.29 13.88 15.04
CA ASP A 353 3.94 15.29 15.22
C ASP A 353 2.48 15.54 14.90
N ALA A 354 1.92 14.89 13.87
CA ALA A 354 0.50 14.93 13.57
C ALA A 354 -0.36 14.35 14.71
N TYR A 355 0.08 13.26 15.33
CA TYR A 355 -0.63 12.65 16.47
C TYR A 355 -0.71 13.58 17.69
N LYS A 356 0.29 14.45 17.90
CA LYS A 356 0.24 15.50 18.94
C LYS A 356 -0.86 16.53 18.68
N VAL A 357 -1.24 16.73 17.41
CA VAL A 357 -2.30 17.67 17.01
C VAL A 357 -3.68 17.00 17.02
N SER A 358 -3.78 15.75 16.53
CA SER A 358 -5.04 15.01 16.48
C SER A 358 -4.82 13.53 16.76
N THR A 359 -5.44 13.00 17.81
CA THR A 359 -5.28 11.58 18.16
C THR A 359 -6.14 10.67 17.28
N GLY A 360 -5.74 9.40 17.16
CA GLY A 360 -6.50 8.35 16.48
C GLY A 360 -5.75 7.64 15.36
N TRP A 361 -6.44 6.67 14.75
CA TRP A 361 -5.92 5.76 13.74
C TRP A 361 -5.66 6.47 12.41
N ASN A 362 -6.59 7.36 12.04
CA ASN A 362 -6.56 8.07 10.77
C ASN A 362 -5.38 9.06 10.68
N THR A 363 -4.96 9.65 11.80
CA THR A 363 -3.85 10.60 11.83
C THR A 363 -2.50 9.98 11.50
N GLN A 364 -2.35 8.67 11.65
CA GLN A 364 -1.09 7.93 11.52
C GLN A 364 -1.08 7.01 10.30
N THR A 365 -1.90 7.32 9.29
CA THR A 365 -2.12 6.48 8.10
C THR A 365 -1.60 7.19 6.85
N ILE A 366 -0.84 6.48 6.02
CA ILE A 366 -0.58 6.88 4.63
C ILE A 366 -1.70 6.30 3.77
N CYS A 367 -2.49 7.16 3.14
CA CYS A 367 -3.63 6.71 2.35
C CYS A 367 -3.47 7.04 0.85
N PHE A 368 -3.96 6.14 0.00
CA PHE A 368 -4.11 6.37 -1.45
C PHE A 368 -2.80 6.74 -2.19
N GLY A 369 -1.65 6.23 -1.74
CA GLY A 369 -0.38 6.36 -2.47
C GLY A 369 -0.35 5.42 -3.68
N THR A 370 0.10 5.87 -4.84
CA THR A 370 0.22 5.05 -6.06
C THR A 370 1.59 5.27 -6.71
N PHE A 371 2.31 4.18 -6.99
CA PHE A 371 3.52 4.20 -7.80
C PHE A 371 3.35 3.26 -8.99
N LYS A 372 3.64 3.75 -10.20
CA LYS A 372 3.51 2.92 -11.40
C LYS A 372 4.56 3.11 -12.48
N ASN A 373 4.72 2.10 -13.34
CA ASN A 373 5.52 2.13 -14.58
C ASN A 373 7.03 2.42 -14.40
N GLY A 374 7.66 1.92 -13.34
CA GLY A 374 9.05 2.26 -12.98
C GLY A 374 9.96 1.06 -12.75
N VAL A 375 11.26 1.29 -12.87
CA VAL A 375 12.31 0.31 -12.53
C VAL A 375 13.18 0.86 -11.42
N ILE A 376 13.37 0.10 -10.35
CA ILE A 376 14.15 0.52 -9.18
C ILE A 376 15.15 -0.58 -8.84
N VAL A 377 16.42 -0.22 -8.78
CA VAL A 377 17.51 -1.15 -8.52
C VAL A 377 18.32 -0.67 -7.33
N GLY A 378 18.49 -1.53 -6.31
CA GLY A 378 19.34 -1.27 -5.15
C GLY A 378 20.79 -1.73 -5.34
N ASN A 379 21.64 -1.37 -4.39
CA ASN A 379 23.08 -1.69 -4.44
C ASN A 379 23.46 -3.05 -3.84
N VAL A 380 22.51 -3.93 -3.53
CA VAL A 380 22.85 -5.26 -3.00
C VAL A 380 23.59 -6.09 -4.07
N SER A 381 24.72 -6.67 -3.70
CA SER A 381 25.59 -7.50 -4.54
C SER A 381 26.28 -8.56 -3.67
N ARG A 382 27.01 -9.51 -4.29
CA ARG A 382 27.79 -10.56 -3.59
C ARG A 382 28.73 -10.02 -2.51
N THR A 383 29.27 -8.83 -2.72
CA THR A 383 30.32 -8.22 -1.89
C THR A 383 29.85 -6.98 -1.15
N SER A 384 28.56 -6.64 -1.23
CA SER A 384 28.04 -5.43 -0.59
C SER A 384 28.13 -5.56 0.93
N THR A 385 28.83 -4.64 1.58
CA THR A 385 28.89 -4.51 3.05
C THR A 385 27.85 -3.50 3.57
N VAL A 386 27.31 -2.69 2.68
CA VAL A 386 26.26 -1.71 2.90
C VAL A 386 25.09 -2.06 1.99
N HIS A 387 23.89 -2.17 2.55
CA HIS A 387 22.73 -2.66 1.82
C HIS A 387 21.64 -1.60 1.70
N ALA A 388 21.15 -1.39 0.47
CA ALA A 388 19.80 -0.93 0.21
C ALA A 388 18.82 -1.88 0.93
N ARG A 389 18.26 -1.42 2.05
CA ARG A 389 17.54 -2.29 2.99
C ARG A 389 16.14 -2.61 2.48
N LYS A 390 15.26 -1.62 2.32
CA LYS A 390 13.93 -1.79 1.72
C LYS A 390 13.77 -0.89 0.49
N CYS A 391 13.13 -1.37 -0.57
CA CYS A 391 12.68 -0.45 -1.65
C CYS A 391 11.48 0.36 -1.15
N PHE A 392 10.45 -0.33 -0.64
CA PHE A 392 9.27 0.29 -0.03
C PHE A 392 9.13 -0.10 1.44
N ASP A 393 9.22 0.89 2.33
CA ASP A 393 8.90 0.79 3.75
C ASP A 393 7.48 1.32 3.98
N GLY A 394 6.49 0.43 3.89
CA GLY A 394 5.05 0.72 3.94
C GLY A 394 4.41 0.55 5.30
N GLY A 395 4.81 1.39 6.27
CA GLY A 395 4.18 1.45 7.59
C GLY A 395 2.82 2.17 7.54
N ASN A 396 1.77 1.51 8.03
CA ASN A 396 0.40 2.06 8.06
C ASN A 396 -0.12 2.52 6.68
N TRP A 397 0.12 1.71 5.64
CA TRP A 397 -0.41 1.93 4.30
C TRP A 397 -1.87 1.50 4.17
N TYR A 398 -2.72 2.40 3.72
CA TYR A 398 -4.14 2.17 3.48
C TYR A 398 -4.50 2.50 2.03
N LYS A 399 -5.00 1.52 1.27
CA LYS A 399 -5.32 1.69 -0.16
C LYS A 399 -4.16 2.21 -1.00
N CYS A 400 -2.94 1.76 -0.69
CA CYS A 400 -1.77 2.09 -1.49
C CYS A 400 -1.58 1.06 -2.61
N ILE A 401 -1.11 1.52 -3.77
CA ILE A 401 -1.00 0.73 -5.01
C ILE A 401 0.43 0.77 -5.52
N LEU A 402 1.01 -0.39 -5.80
CA LEU A 402 2.21 -0.54 -6.63
C LEU A 402 1.81 -1.25 -7.92
N GLU A 403 1.98 -0.59 -9.07
CA GLU A 403 1.49 -1.08 -10.35
C GLU A 403 2.57 -1.10 -11.44
N ASN A 404 2.78 -2.22 -12.13
CA ASN A 404 3.71 -2.29 -13.26
C ASN A 404 5.12 -1.78 -12.91
N MET A 405 5.67 -2.31 -11.81
CA MET A 405 6.98 -1.92 -11.27
C MET A 405 7.94 -3.10 -11.31
N LEU A 406 9.22 -2.83 -11.60
CA LEU A 406 10.34 -3.77 -11.41
C LEU A 406 11.21 -3.27 -10.25
N ILE A 407 11.39 -4.10 -9.23
CA ILE A 407 12.21 -3.82 -8.05
C ILE A 407 13.32 -4.86 -7.97
N GLU A 408 14.58 -4.42 -7.90
CA GLU A 408 15.73 -5.32 -7.90
C GLU A 408 16.75 -5.00 -6.82
N ARG A 409 17.44 -6.03 -6.29
CA ARG A 409 18.68 -5.87 -5.51
C ARG A 409 18.54 -5.06 -4.21
N PHE A 410 17.49 -5.34 -3.44
CA PHE A 410 17.31 -4.86 -2.06
C PHE A 410 17.41 -6.02 -1.05
N ALA A 411 17.66 -5.73 0.23
CA ALA A 411 17.48 -6.76 1.25
C ALA A 411 16.00 -7.18 1.33
N ILE A 412 15.08 -6.23 1.22
CA ILE A 412 13.64 -6.45 1.14
C ILE A 412 13.10 -5.61 -0.02
N GLY A 413 12.36 -6.20 -0.95
CA GLY A 413 11.70 -5.41 -2.00
C GLY A 413 10.60 -4.53 -1.41
N VAL A 414 9.51 -5.15 -0.97
CA VAL A 414 8.33 -4.45 -0.42
C VAL A 414 8.04 -4.94 0.99
N HIS A 415 7.86 -4.02 1.94
CA HIS A 415 7.44 -4.35 3.29
C HIS A 415 6.23 -3.51 3.70
N ILE A 416 5.05 -4.14 3.77
CA ILE A 416 3.81 -3.51 4.24
C ILE A 416 3.50 -4.04 5.64
N TYR A 417 3.29 -3.16 6.62
CA TYR A 417 3.09 -3.61 7.99
C TYR A 417 2.38 -2.59 8.89
N PRO A 418 1.71 -3.03 9.97
CA PRO A 418 1.24 -2.13 11.03
C PRO A 418 2.45 -1.54 11.75
N LEU A 419 2.64 -0.23 11.65
CA LEU A 419 3.75 0.46 12.29
C LEU A 419 3.58 0.40 13.82
N ASP A 420 4.66 0.11 14.53
CA ASP A 420 4.67 0.23 15.98
C ASP A 420 4.75 1.71 16.38
N THR A 421 3.62 2.27 16.81
CA THR A 421 3.47 3.66 17.20
C THR A 421 3.54 3.88 18.72
N SER A 422 3.77 2.81 19.48
CA SER A 422 3.70 2.81 20.95
C SER A 422 4.55 3.91 21.62
N ALA A 423 5.69 4.25 21.01
CA ALA A 423 6.62 5.26 21.49
C ALA A 423 6.00 6.67 21.61
N TRP A 424 5.00 7.02 20.80
CA TRP A 424 4.34 8.34 20.84
C TRP A 424 2.84 8.29 21.10
N THR A 425 2.24 7.11 21.20
CA THR A 425 0.83 6.91 21.56
C THR A 425 0.61 6.52 23.02
N GLY A 426 1.67 6.22 23.77
CA GLY A 426 1.56 5.78 25.17
C GLY A 426 1.29 4.27 25.33
N GLY A 427 1.76 3.45 24.38
CA GLY A 427 1.68 1.99 24.45
C GLY A 427 0.74 1.31 23.45
N GLU A 428 -0.01 2.07 22.65
CA GLU A 428 -0.95 1.52 21.67
C GLU A 428 -0.36 1.49 20.24
N ARG A 429 -0.57 0.39 19.52
CA ARG A 429 -0.30 0.33 18.07
C ARG A 429 -1.53 0.82 17.32
N ILE A 430 -1.42 1.98 16.69
CA ILE A 430 -2.55 2.73 16.12
C ILE A 430 -2.25 3.04 14.64
N GLY A 431 -3.15 2.67 13.73
CA GLY A 431 -3.06 2.98 12.31
C GLY A 431 -3.92 2.06 11.43
N ASN A 432 -4.38 2.55 10.27
CA ASN A 432 -5.00 1.70 9.26
C ASN A 432 -3.93 1.11 8.34
N PHE A 433 -4.07 -0.16 7.98
CA PHE A 433 -3.11 -0.87 7.13
C PHE A 433 -3.80 -1.86 6.18
N TYR A 434 -4.92 -1.43 5.59
CA TYR A 434 -5.86 -2.29 4.86
C TYR A 434 -5.92 -1.98 3.36
N GLU A 435 -6.35 -2.96 2.56
CA GLU A 435 -6.81 -2.77 1.17
C GLU A 435 -5.70 -2.31 0.21
N ASN A 436 -4.46 -2.77 0.40
CA ASN A 436 -3.33 -2.43 -0.46
C ASN A 436 -3.28 -3.31 -1.71
N GLU A 437 -2.71 -2.80 -2.81
CA GLU A 437 -2.67 -3.51 -4.09
C GLU A 437 -1.24 -3.61 -4.66
N LEU A 438 -0.87 -4.81 -5.10
CA LEU A 438 0.39 -5.14 -5.78
C LEU A 438 0.07 -5.70 -7.17
N ASN A 439 0.00 -4.83 -8.17
CA ASN A 439 -0.49 -5.17 -9.51
C ASN A 439 0.65 -5.20 -10.53
N ASN A 440 0.84 -6.32 -11.24
CA ASN A 440 1.93 -6.50 -12.19
C ASN A 440 3.31 -6.12 -11.61
N LEU A 441 3.55 -6.54 -10.37
CA LEU A 441 4.77 -6.21 -9.63
C LEU A 441 5.80 -7.32 -9.81
N THR A 442 7.01 -6.94 -10.22
CA THR A 442 8.15 -7.86 -10.30
C THR A 442 9.20 -7.47 -9.26
N VAL A 443 9.54 -8.40 -8.37
CA VAL A 443 10.57 -8.23 -7.35
C VAL A 443 11.66 -9.27 -7.55
N HIS A 444 12.78 -8.85 -8.10
CA HIS A 444 13.88 -9.73 -8.48
C HIS A 444 15.14 -9.50 -7.65
N GLU A 445 15.93 -10.55 -7.45
CA GLU A 445 17.27 -10.46 -6.85
C GLU A 445 17.31 -9.76 -5.47
N CYS A 446 16.18 -9.70 -4.78
CA CYS A 446 16.10 -9.25 -3.40
C CYS A 446 16.38 -10.43 -2.47
N ILE A 447 16.90 -10.15 -1.27
CA ILE A 447 17.11 -11.21 -0.27
C ILE A 447 15.76 -11.79 0.18
N THR A 448 14.78 -10.93 0.44
CA THR A 448 13.36 -11.26 0.57
C THR A 448 12.57 -10.37 -0.39
N GLY A 449 11.65 -10.95 -1.17
CA GLY A 449 10.88 -10.19 -2.14
C GLY A 449 9.85 -9.29 -1.47
N VAL A 450 8.87 -9.91 -0.82
CA VAL A 450 7.73 -9.20 -0.22
C VAL A 450 7.48 -9.68 1.20
N ILE A 451 7.31 -8.73 2.12
CA ILE A 451 6.81 -8.96 3.48
C ILE A 451 5.49 -8.21 3.63
N ASN A 452 4.40 -8.95 3.71
CA ASN A 452 3.07 -8.42 3.96
C ASN A 452 2.60 -8.79 5.37
N SER A 453 2.60 -7.82 6.28
CA SER A 453 1.84 -7.86 7.53
C SER A 453 0.57 -6.98 7.44
N GLY A 454 0.29 -6.42 6.26
CA GLY A 454 -0.89 -5.63 5.95
C GLY A 454 -2.15 -6.50 5.79
N ASN A 455 -3.31 -5.96 6.13
CA ASN A 455 -4.58 -6.67 6.00
C ASN A 455 -5.24 -6.38 4.65
N VAL A 456 -5.99 -7.34 4.10
CA VAL A 456 -6.74 -7.22 2.84
C VAL A 456 -5.84 -6.76 1.68
N THR A 457 -4.61 -7.28 1.63
CA THR A 457 -3.68 -6.96 0.53
C THR A 457 -4.01 -7.83 -0.68
N GLN A 458 -4.24 -7.21 -1.83
CA GLN A 458 -4.46 -7.90 -3.11
C GLN A 458 -3.21 -7.83 -3.97
N ALA A 459 -2.86 -8.93 -4.61
CA ALA A 459 -1.78 -9.02 -5.55
C ALA A 459 -2.28 -9.64 -6.85
N THR A 460 -1.94 -9.04 -7.98
CA THR A 460 -2.29 -9.55 -9.31
C THR A 460 -1.02 -9.61 -10.15
N ASN A 461 -0.69 -10.75 -10.75
CA ASN A 461 0.54 -10.95 -11.53
C ASN A 461 1.81 -10.57 -10.75
N LEU A 462 1.93 -11.10 -9.52
CA LEU A 462 3.09 -10.87 -8.66
C LEU A 462 4.21 -11.86 -9.03
N THR A 463 5.35 -11.35 -9.46
CA THR A 463 6.53 -12.15 -9.79
C THR A 463 7.64 -11.92 -8.76
N ILE A 464 8.14 -12.97 -8.13
CA ILE A 464 9.24 -12.91 -7.16
C ILE A 464 10.28 -13.98 -7.51
N GLY A 465 11.52 -13.59 -7.75
CA GLY A 465 12.54 -14.57 -8.15
C GLY A 465 13.92 -14.00 -8.42
N GLY A 466 14.79 -14.80 -9.03
CA GLY A 466 16.09 -14.33 -9.53
C GLY A 466 17.33 -14.96 -8.89
N GLY A 467 18.50 -14.38 -9.19
CA GLY A 467 19.82 -14.82 -8.72
C GLY A 467 20.90 -14.95 -9.80
N TYR A 468 20.74 -14.22 -10.93
CA TYR A 468 21.69 -14.23 -12.04
C TYR A 468 22.88 -13.29 -11.75
N ILE A 469 22.64 -12.09 -11.21
CA ILE A 469 23.66 -11.04 -11.02
C ILE A 469 24.26 -11.07 -9.60
N VAL A 470 23.42 -11.13 -8.56
CA VAL A 470 23.88 -11.29 -7.15
C VAL A 470 24.45 -12.69 -6.90
N GLY A 471 24.33 -13.60 -7.86
CA GLY A 471 24.89 -14.95 -7.81
C GLY A 471 24.07 -15.96 -7.05
N LYS A 472 24.09 -17.18 -7.61
CA LYS A 472 23.40 -18.35 -7.07
C LYS A 472 23.76 -18.64 -5.61
N ASP A 473 24.91 -18.20 -5.12
CA ASP A 473 25.36 -18.44 -3.74
C ASP A 473 24.97 -17.34 -2.73
N TYR A 474 24.24 -16.29 -3.10
CA TYR A 474 23.96 -15.17 -2.16
C TYR A 474 22.52 -14.64 -2.22
N THR A 475 21.88 -14.69 -3.38
CA THR A 475 20.45 -14.41 -3.53
C THR A 475 19.60 -15.61 -3.12
N ASN A 476 18.51 -15.38 -2.38
CA ASN A 476 17.56 -16.41 -1.93
C ASN A 476 18.10 -17.42 -0.90
N LYS A 477 19.23 -17.15 -0.23
CA LYS A 477 19.77 -18.00 0.86
C LYS A 477 19.00 -17.88 2.19
N ILE A 478 17.91 -17.12 2.26
CA ILE A 478 17.14 -16.90 3.48
C ILE A 478 15.73 -17.44 3.35
N ASN A 479 15.33 -18.08 4.44
CA ASN A 479 14.04 -18.54 4.92
C ASN A 479 12.77 -18.39 4.05
N TYR A 480 12.48 -17.26 3.38
CA TYR A 480 11.28 -17.07 2.52
C TYR A 480 11.47 -15.94 1.47
N LEU A 481 10.91 -16.11 0.26
CA LEU A 481 10.78 -15.08 -0.79
C LEU A 481 9.55 -14.18 -0.59
N LEU A 482 8.47 -14.76 -0.07
CA LEU A 482 7.25 -14.07 0.32
C LEU A 482 6.91 -14.43 1.77
N MET A 483 6.67 -13.42 2.60
CA MET A 483 6.19 -13.60 3.97
C MET A 483 4.87 -12.88 4.14
N ASN A 484 3.79 -13.63 4.36
CA ASN A 484 2.48 -13.08 4.67
C ASN A 484 2.11 -13.37 6.13
N GLY A 485 2.13 -12.34 6.98
CA GLY A 485 1.59 -12.37 8.33
C GLY A 485 0.26 -11.62 8.49
N GLY A 486 -0.22 -10.97 7.43
CA GLY A 486 -1.46 -10.19 7.44
C GLY A 486 -2.70 -11.00 7.10
N ALA A 487 -3.88 -10.50 7.49
CA ALA A 487 -5.15 -11.16 7.21
C ALA A 487 -5.70 -10.82 5.83
N GLY A 488 -6.21 -11.80 5.08
CA GLY A 488 -6.88 -11.58 3.79
C GLY A 488 -5.95 -11.28 2.62
N PHE A 489 -4.76 -11.91 2.55
CA PHE A 489 -3.88 -11.79 1.39
C PHE A 489 -4.42 -12.59 0.21
N SER A 490 -4.68 -11.95 -0.93
CA SER A 490 -5.20 -12.60 -2.13
C SER A 490 -4.25 -12.36 -3.30
N CYS A 491 -3.65 -13.41 -3.84
CA CYS A 491 -2.71 -13.34 -4.95
C CYS A 491 -3.24 -14.12 -6.17
N ASN A 492 -3.60 -13.41 -7.24
CA ASN A 492 -4.07 -13.97 -8.51
C ASN A 492 -2.99 -13.82 -9.59
N GLY A 493 -2.42 -14.93 -10.06
CA GLY A 493 -1.23 -14.97 -10.89
C GLY A 493 0.03 -14.74 -10.07
N PHE A 494 0.55 -15.77 -9.39
CA PHE A 494 1.84 -15.68 -8.69
C PHE A 494 2.92 -16.44 -9.46
N ASN A 495 4.06 -15.79 -9.72
CA ASN A 495 5.23 -16.43 -10.33
C ASN A 495 6.38 -16.35 -9.34
N ILE A 496 6.58 -17.41 -8.54
CA ILE A 496 7.58 -17.42 -7.46
C ILE A 496 8.57 -18.53 -7.73
N ALA A 497 9.78 -18.18 -8.16
CA ALA A 497 10.82 -19.14 -8.52
C ALA A 497 12.23 -18.60 -8.23
N PRO A 498 13.06 -19.29 -7.45
CA PRO A 498 14.48 -18.99 -7.36
C PRO A 498 15.21 -19.42 -8.65
N SER A 499 16.43 -18.91 -8.86
CA SER A 499 17.24 -19.18 -10.06
C SER A 499 17.82 -20.60 -10.18
N SER A 500 17.80 -21.40 -9.12
CA SER A 500 18.17 -22.82 -9.10
C SER A 500 17.71 -23.46 -7.79
N ASP A 501 17.84 -24.78 -7.66
CA ASP A 501 17.70 -25.42 -6.35
C ASP A 501 18.78 -24.89 -5.40
N GLN A 502 18.34 -24.12 -4.41
CA GLN A 502 19.21 -23.42 -3.46
C GLN A 502 19.53 -24.27 -2.22
N GLY A 503 18.94 -25.48 -2.10
CA GLY A 503 19.02 -26.22 -0.85
C GLY A 503 18.46 -25.43 0.34
N SER A 504 17.45 -24.57 0.11
CA SER A 504 16.86 -23.71 1.15
C SER A 504 16.43 -24.56 2.35
N SER A 505 16.83 -24.13 3.55
CA SER A 505 16.48 -24.79 4.80
C SER A 505 15.02 -24.58 5.22
N ARG A 506 14.32 -23.66 4.56
CA ARG A 506 12.89 -23.35 4.77
C ARG A 506 12.14 -23.19 3.45
N ALA A 507 10.85 -22.85 3.54
CA ALA A 507 9.96 -22.75 2.39
C ALA A 507 10.17 -21.51 1.52
N LEU A 508 9.65 -21.49 0.29
CA LEU A 508 9.65 -20.25 -0.51
C LEU A 508 8.67 -19.21 0.04
N ILE A 509 7.56 -19.65 0.63
CA ILE A 509 6.50 -18.76 1.13
C ILE A 509 6.20 -19.10 2.58
N TYR A 510 6.17 -18.08 3.43
CA TYR A 510 5.57 -18.16 4.77
C TYR A 510 4.18 -17.55 4.74
N ASP A 511 3.17 -18.22 5.30
CA ASP A 511 1.82 -17.67 5.44
C ASP A 511 1.20 -17.95 6.83
N GLY A 512 0.65 -16.90 7.44
CA GLY A 512 -0.02 -16.96 8.74
C GLY A 512 -1.44 -17.56 8.74
N CYS A 513 -1.95 -17.98 7.58
CA CYS A 513 -3.27 -18.60 7.41
C CYS A 513 -4.44 -17.75 7.93
N LEU A 514 -4.47 -16.46 7.57
CA LEU A 514 -5.49 -15.51 8.02
C LEU A 514 -6.48 -15.15 6.90
N GLY A 515 -6.94 -16.15 6.12
CA GLY A 515 -7.83 -15.95 4.97
C GLY A 515 -7.09 -15.73 3.65
N SER A 516 -5.98 -16.45 3.47
CA SER A 516 -5.08 -16.26 2.34
C SER A 516 -5.54 -17.07 1.12
N TYR A 517 -5.45 -16.48 -0.07
CA TYR A 517 -5.79 -17.12 -1.35
C TYR A 517 -4.66 -16.94 -2.34
N TYR A 518 -4.18 -18.05 -2.92
CA TYR A 518 -3.16 -18.08 -3.95
C TYR A 518 -3.72 -18.81 -5.15
N SER A 519 -3.77 -18.16 -6.31
CA SER A 519 -4.23 -18.80 -7.55
C SER A 519 -3.43 -18.37 -8.76
N GLY A 520 -3.45 -19.22 -9.80
CA GLY A 520 -2.77 -18.96 -11.06
C GLY A 520 -1.24 -18.85 -10.95
N GLY A 521 -0.54 -18.97 -12.08
CA GLY A 521 0.91 -18.76 -12.16
C GLY A 521 1.77 -20.02 -12.07
N TYR A 522 3.05 -19.82 -11.76
CA TYR A 522 4.16 -20.75 -11.97
C TYR A 522 5.14 -20.76 -10.78
N THR A 523 5.63 -21.94 -10.41
CA THR A 523 6.74 -22.10 -9.45
C THR A 523 7.57 -23.34 -9.77
N GLU A 524 8.87 -23.29 -9.44
CA GLU A 524 9.84 -24.38 -9.62
C GLU A 524 11.00 -24.23 -8.60
N TRP A 525 11.89 -25.23 -8.53
CA TRP A 525 13.13 -25.21 -7.73
C TRP A 525 12.93 -24.90 -6.22
N PHE A 526 12.14 -25.71 -5.51
CA PHE A 526 11.89 -25.55 -4.07
C PHE A 526 12.02 -26.87 -3.29
N ASN A 527 12.58 -26.87 -2.08
CA ASN A 527 12.47 -28.04 -1.18
C ASN A 527 11.11 -28.10 -0.48
N THR A 528 10.66 -26.95 0.01
CA THR A 528 9.33 -26.76 0.60
C THR A 528 8.70 -25.54 -0.07
N PHE A 529 7.48 -25.64 -0.58
CA PHE A 529 6.87 -24.49 -1.24
C PHE A 529 6.25 -23.51 -0.22
N PHE A 530 5.35 -23.97 0.64
CA PHE A 530 4.75 -23.18 1.72
C PHE A 530 5.19 -23.66 3.10
N GLU A 531 5.45 -22.71 4.00
CA GLU A 531 5.42 -22.90 5.44
C GLU A 531 4.20 -22.15 6.01
N LEU A 532 3.31 -22.89 6.66
CA LEU A 532 2.04 -22.37 7.18
C LEU A 532 2.09 -22.31 8.72
N ASP A 533 1.75 -21.14 9.28
CA ASP A 533 1.71 -20.92 10.73
C ASP A 533 0.34 -20.40 11.14
N MET A 534 -0.52 -21.29 11.62
CA MET A 534 -1.90 -20.94 11.96
C MET A 534 -1.97 -20.01 13.19
N GLN A 535 -2.34 -18.75 12.96
CA GLN A 535 -2.52 -17.77 14.03
C GLN A 535 -3.85 -17.99 14.82
N ASP A 536 -3.94 -17.41 16.02
CA ASP A 536 -5.07 -17.58 16.98
C ASP A 536 -6.45 -17.24 16.38
N ARG A 537 -6.50 -16.34 15.39
CA ARG A 537 -7.69 -16.07 14.59
C ARG A 537 -7.69 -17.00 13.39
N MET A 538 -8.26 -18.19 13.55
CA MET A 538 -8.33 -19.17 12.48
C MET A 538 -8.87 -18.56 11.18
N GLY A 539 -8.04 -18.50 10.15
CA GLY A 539 -8.41 -18.10 8.80
C GLY A 539 -8.24 -19.26 7.82
N SER A 540 -8.88 -19.15 6.66
CA SER A 540 -8.73 -20.12 5.58
C SER A 540 -7.39 -19.97 4.86
N PHE A 541 -6.96 -21.03 4.19
CA PHE A 541 -5.88 -21.00 3.21
C PHE A 541 -6.34 -21.77 1.97
N LYS A 542 -6.24 -21.17 0.80
CA LYS A 542 -6.57 -21.84 -0.45
C LYS A 542 -5.47 -21.66 -1.49
N LEU A 543 -5.04 -22.77 -2.07
CA LEU A 543 -4.08 -22.83 -3.17
C LEU A 543 -4.74 -23.43 -4.41
N ASP A 544 -4.76 -22.66 -5.49
CA ASP A 544 -5.34 -23.00 -6.80
C ASP A 544 -4.36 -22.64 -7.93
N ALA A 545 -3.20 -23.29 -7.91
CA ALA A 545 -2.12 -23.01 -8.85
C ALA A 545 -2.36 -23.68 -10.21
N SER A 546 -2.07 -22.95 -11.29
CA SER A 546 -2.16 -23.50 -12.64
C SER A 546 -0.97 -24.41 -13.00
N HIS A 547 0.24 -24.08 -12.53
CA HIS A 547 1.46 -24.79 -12.85
C HIS A 547 2.39 -24.82 -11.62
N ILE A 548 2.76 -26.01 -11.16
CA ILE A 548 3.75 -26.22 -10.09
C ILE A 548 4.71 -27.29 -10.58
N PHE A 549 5.99 -26.93 -10.77
CA PHE A 549 7.04 -27.89 -11.10
C PHE A 549 7.67 -28.40 -9.81
N LYS A 550 7.35 -29.64 -9.48
CA LYS A 550 7.71 -30.30 -8.22
C LYS A 550 8.49 -31.58 -8.51
N TYR A 551 9.60 -31.80 -7.81
CA TYR A 551 10.25 -33.11 -7.76
C TYR A 551 9.65 -33.97 -6.65
N SER A 552 9.79 -35.30 -6.75
CA SER A 552 9.19 -36.25 -5.82
C SER A 552 9.56 -36.00 -4.35
N GLU A 553 10.79 -35.59 -4.11
CA GLU A 553 11.43 -35.30 -2.83
C GLU A 553 10.98 -33.98 -2.18
N HIS A 554 10.35 -33.09 -2.95
CA HIS A 554 9.92 -31.80 -2.46
C HIS A 554 8.60 -31.90 -1.67
N CYS A 555 8.46 -31.06 -0.67
CA CYS A 555 7.24 -30.86 0.11
C CYS A 555 6.45 -29.67 -0.45
N LEU A 556 5.15 -29.84 -0.70
CA LEU A 556 4.32 -28.70 -1.12
C LEU A 556 4.04 -27.76 0.07
N ILE A 557 3.66 -28.32 1.21
CA ILE A 557 3.22 -27.54 2.37
C ILE A 557 3.78 -28.15 3.65
N LYS A 558 4.43 -27.32 4.46
CA LYS A 558 4.83 -27.67 5.81
C LYS A 558 4.11 -26.77 6.80
N PHE A 559 3.54 -27.32 7.86
CA PHE A 559 3.07 -26.53 8.98
C PHE A 559 4.20 -26.28 9.98
N SER A 560 4.27 -25.07 10.54
CA SER A 560 5.26 -24.73 11.55
C SER A 560 5.07 -25.57 12.82
N ASP A 561 6.19 -25.91 13.46
CA ASP A 561 6.22 -26.77 14.65
C ASP A 561 5.32 -26.20 15.76
N GLY A 562 4.51 -27.08 16.36
CA GLY A 562 3.56 -26.71 17.42
C GLY A 562 2.20 -26.21 16.93
N CYS A 563 1.96 -26.12 15.61
CA CYS A 563 0.62 -25.89 15.04
C CYS A 563 -0.36 -27.01 15.44
N TYR A 564 0.09 -28.26 15.39
CA TYR A 564 -0.69 -29.42 15.79
C TYR A 564 -0.15 -30.09 17.04
N SER A 565 -1.03 -30.78 17.75
CA SER A 565 -0.64 -31.58 18.89
C SER A 565 0.26 -32.75 18.46
N LYS A 566 1.34 -32.98 19.20
CA LYS A 566 2.28 -34.09 19.02
C LYS A 566 2.10 -35.07 20.17
N PHE A 567 2.01 -36.36 19.87
CA PHE A 567 2.01 -37.40 20.89
C PHE A 567 3.46 -37.80 21.20
N ASP A 568 3.86 -37.71 22.47
CA ASP A 568 5.16 -38.13 22.96
C ASP A 568 5.03 -39.52 23.59
N TYR A 569 5.68 -40.49 22.95
CA TYR A 569 5.68 -41.89 23.38
C TYR A 569 6.52 -42.16 24.62
N SER A 570 7.46 -41.28 24.96
CA SER A 570 8.30 -41.45 26.15
C SER A 570 7.55 -41.07 27.42
N THR A 571 6.75 -40.01 27.37
CA THR A 571 5.94 -39.51 28.48
C THR A 571 4.50 -40.02 28.45
N MET A 572 4.10 -40.69 27.36
CA MET A 572 2.71 -41.10 27.07
C MET A 572 1.73 -39.92 27.18
N SER A 573 2.17 -38.72 26.78
CA SER A 573 1.40 -37.49 26.87
C SER A 573 1.34 -36.77 25.53
N ARG A 574 0.40 -35.84 25.40
CA ARG A 574 0.20 -35.06 24.17
C ARG A 574 0.59 -33.61 24.42
N SER A 575 1.38 -33.03 23.52
CA SER A 575 1.71 -31.61 23.59
C SER A 575 0.46 -30.75 23.38
N VAL A 576 0.41 -29.64 24.10
CA VAL A 576 -0.57 -28.58 23.85
C VAL A 576 -0.08 -27.78 22.65
N PRO A 577 -0.88 -27.63 21.57
CA PRO A 577 -0.52 -26.75 20.46
C PRO A 577 -0.25 -25.32 20.96
N ASN A 578 0.69 -24.61 20.31
CA ASN A 578 1.14 -23.28 20.76
C ASN A 578 0.01 -22.23 20.80
N ARG A 579 -1.03 -22.41 19.98
CA ARG A 579 -2.12 -21.46 19.76
C ARG A 579 -3.50 -21.96 20.21
N PHE A 580 -3.62 -23.24 20.54
CA PHE A 580 -4.90 -23.86 20.87
C PHE A 580 -4.83 -24.64 22.18
N LYS A 581 -5.66 -24.24 23.16
CA LYS A 581 -5.64 -24.80 24.51
C LYS A 581 -6.18 -26.24 24.62
N ASP A 582 -6.98 -26.71 23.64
CA ASP A 582 -7.64 -28.04 23.68
C ASP A 582 -7.05 -29.06 22.68
N GLY A 583 -5.75 -29.37 22.80
CA GLY A 583 -5.12 -30.58 22.26
C GLY A 583 -5.64 -31.10 20.90
N ARG A 584 -6.13 -32.36 20.89
CA ARG A 584 -6.50 -33.10 19.66
C ARG A 584 -7.80 -32.65 18.98
N LYS A 585 -8.74 -32.03 19.70
CA LYS A 585 -10.04 -31.62 19.14
C LYS A 585 -9.87 -30.67 17.93
N TYR A 586 -8.75 -29.94 17.89
CA TYR A 586 -8.41 -29.03 16.80
C TYR A 586 -7.71 -29.67 15.61
N ASN A 587 -7.14 -30.88 15.71
CA ASN A 587 -6.56 -31.57 14.54
C ASN A 587 -7.64 -31.84 13.47
N ASN A 588 -8.89 -32.10 13.89
CA ASN A 588 -10.01 -32.37 12.98
C ASN A 588 -10.72 -31.08 12.48
N TYR A 589 -10.28 -29.90 12.93
CA TYR A 589 -11.01 -28.64 12.73
C TYR A 589 -10.66 -27.94 11.40
N LEU A 590 -9.58 -28.35 10.70
CA LEU A 590 -9.23 -27.76 9.39
C LEU A 590 -10.31 -27.94 8.32
N ASN A 591 -11.03 -29.07 8.34
CA ASN A 591 -12.06 -29.35 7.34
C ASN A 591 -13.23 -28.35 7.40
N THR A 592 -13.43 -27.69 8.55
CA THR A 592 -14.47 -26.66 8.71
C THR A 592 -13.97 -25.24 8.41
N LEU A 593 -12.67 -25.06 8.17
CA LEU A 593 -12.03 -23.75 8.01
C LEU A 593 -11.66 -23.38 6.57
N GLY A 594 -12.09 -24.18 5.59
CA GLY A 594 -11.89 -23.85 4.17
C GLY A 594 -10.44 -23.97 3.68
N PHE A 595 -9.65 -24.90 4.26
CA PHE A 595 -8.36 -25.30 3.71
C PHE A 595 -8.57 -26.20 2.48
N GLY A 596 -7.91 -25.89 1.36
CA GLY A 596 -8.07 -26.69 0.14
C GLY A 596 -6.92 -26.59 -0.87
N VAL A 597 -6.57 -27.71 -1.48
CA VAL A 597 -5.74 -27.79 -2.70
C VAL A 597 -6.62 -28.36 -3.82
N GLY A 598 -6.81 -27.59 -4.89
CA GLY A 598 -7.69 -27.94 -6.01
C GLY A 598 -9.18 -27.65 -5.75
N SER A 599 -10.02 -27.99 -6.73
CA SER A 599 -11.48 -27.84 -6.67
C SER A 599 -12.14 -28.91 -5.78
N SER A 600 -13.28 -28.60 -5.14
CA SER A 600 -14.10 -29.47 -4.27
C SER A 600 -13.67 -30.95 -4.19
N SER A 601 -12.96 -31.31 -3.12
CA SER A 601 -12.39 -32.66 -2.95
C SER A 601 -13.42 -33.66 -2.45
N ASP A 602 -14.00 -34.43 -3.37
CA ASP A 602 -15.03 -35.42 -3.04
C ASP A 602 -14.42 -36.82 -2.89
N LEU A 603 -14.72 -37.49 -1.77
CA LEU A 603 -14.29 -38.87 -1.54
C LEU A 603 -15.05 -39.85 -2.46
N ILE A 604 -14.31 -40.71 -3.15
CA ILE A 604 -14.82 -41.71 -4.08
C ILE A 604 -15.10 -43.02 -3.32
N THR A 605 -16.35 -43.22 -2.91
CA THR A 605 -16.78 -44.34 -2.03
C THR A 605 -16.74 -45.74 -2.66
N ASN A 606 -16.47 -45.87 -3.97
CA ASN A 606 -16.37 -47.17 -4.66
C ASN A 606 -14.99 -47.41 -5.29
N PHE A 607 -13.98 -46.62 -4.89
CA PHE A 607 -12.64 -46.70 -5.47
C PHE A 607 -11.87 -47.96 -5.06
N PHE A 608 -12.01 -48.42 -3.82
CA PHE A 608 -11.45 -49.70 -3.40
C PHE A 608 -12.51 -50.80 -3.50
N LYS A 609 -12.06 -52.02 -3.81
CA LYS A 609 -12.97 -53.12 -4.16
C LYS A 609 -13.86 -53.59 -3.00
N TYR A 610 -13.40 -53.43 -1.76
CA TYR A 610 -14.04 -54.03 -0.59
C TYR A 610 -14.47 -53.03 0.49
N CYS A 611 -14.02 -51.78 0.40
CA CYS A 611 -14.34 -50.72 1.34
C CYS A 611 -14.35 -49.37 0.61
N PRO A 612 -15.07 -48.36 1.13
CA PRO A 612 -15.04 -47.02 0.55
C PRO A 612 -13.70 -46.31 0.77
N GLN A 613 -13.03 -46.63 1.86
CA GLN A 613 -11.71 -46.16 2.27
C GLN A 613 -11.09 -47.19 3.22
N TYR A 614 -9.79 -47.12 3.44
CA TYR A 614 -9.13 -47.87 4.51
C TYR A 614 -8.88 -46.94 5.71
N ASP A 615 -9.59 -47.18 6.81
CA ASP A 615 -9.41 -46.50 8.12
C ASP A 615 -8.81 -47.43 9.19
N PHE A 616 -8.50 -48.68 8.82
CA PHE A 616 -7.93 -49.74 9.66
C PHE A 616 -8.62 -49.99 11.02
N LYS A 617 -9.84 -49.47 11.21
CA LYS A 617 -10.61 -49.59 12.47
C LYS A 617 -10.83 -51.04 12.89
N TYR A 618 -10.90 -51.94 11.91
CA TYR A 618 -11.19 -53.36 12.05
C TYR A 618 -10.00 -54.24 11.56
N GLY A 619 -8.78 -53.69 11.53
CA GLY A 619 -7.57 -54.39 11.09
C GLY A 619 -7.31 -54.29 9.58
N MET A 620 -6.62 -55.29 9.02
CA MET A 620 -6.16 -55.33 7.61
C MET A 620 -7.23 -55.85 6.63
N TYR A 621 -8.50 -55.51 6.86
CA TYR A 621 -9.63 -55.94 6.02
C TYR A 621 -9.48 -55.45 4.58
N GLY A 622 -9.72 -56.32 3.59
CA GLY A 622 -9.71 -55.94 2.18
C GLY A 622 -8.32 -55.85 1.54
N VAL A 623 -7.25 -56.23 2.25
CA VAL A 623 -5.90 -56.42 1.69
C VAL A 623 -5.84 -57.80 1.00
N SER A 624 -5.24 -57.89 -0.19
CA SER A 624 -5.23 -59.15 -0.97
C SER A 624 -4.11 -60.12 -0.60
N SER A 625 -3.01 -59.64 -0.03
CA SER A 625 -1.91 -60.48 0.46
C SER A 625 -1.13 -59.79 1.56
N ILE A 626 -0.78 -60.54 2.60
CA ILE A 626 -0.01 -60.02 3.74
C ILE A 626 1.28 -60.83 3.87
N PRO A 627 2.44 -60.17 3.84
CA PRO A 627 3.72 -60.81 4.07
C PRO A 627 3.76 -61.43 5.46
N SER A 628 4.28 -62.64 5.50
CA SER A 628 4.11 -63.51 6.65
C SER A 628 5.08 -63.16 7.79
N ASN A 629 6.05 -62.27 7.58
CA ASN A 629 6.92 -61.73 8.63
C ASN A 629 6.55 -60.29 9.03
N LEU A 630 5.43 -59.77 8.52
CA LEU A 630 4.95 -58.43 8.87
C LEU A 630 4.38 -58.45 10.29
N ILE A 631 4.76 -57.45 11.09
CA ILE A 631 4.12 -57.17 12.38
C ILE A 631 3.18 -55.99 12.15
N TYR A 632 1.94 -56.07 12.62
CA TYR A 632 1.00 -54.96 12.52
C TYR A 632 0.23 -54.74 13.83
N ASP A 633 0.15 -53.48 14.27
CA ASP A 633 -0.58 -53.08 15.48
C ASP A 633 -1.85 -52.33 15.09
N VAL A 634 -3.01 -52.79 15.55
CA VAL A 634 -4.29 -52.09 15.32
C VAL A 634 -4.49 -51.06 16.42
N LYS A 635 -4.43 -49.77 16.07
CA LYS A 635 -4.38 -48.66 17.04
C LYS A 635 -5.65 -48.53 17.90
N ARG A 636 -6.80 -49.06 17.44
CA ARG A 636 -8.07 -49.01 18.18
C ARG A 636 -7.99 -49.65 19.57
N PHE A 637 -7.12 -50.64 19.74
CA PHE A 637 -6.95 -51.37 21.00
C PHE A 637 -5.86 -50.78 21.90
N GLU A 638 -5.22 -49.68 21.50
CA GLU A 638 -4.26 -49.00 22.35
C GLU A 638 -4.94 -48.48 23.63
N GLU A 639 -4.25 -48.63 24.77
CA GLU A 639 -4.73 -48.13 26.07
C GLU A 639 -4.85 -46.60 26.07
N ILE A 640 -3.95 -45.95 25.34
CA ILE A 640 -3.88 -44.50 25.17
C ILE A 640 -3.95 -44.19 23.69
N ASP A 641 -4.75 -43.20 23.32
CA ASP A 641 -4.95 -42.80 21.94
C ASP A 641 -3.76 -41.99 21.38
N THR A 642 -2.95 -42.66 20.58
CA THR A 642 -1.72 -42.11 19.98
C THR A 642 -1.95 -41.48 18.61
N GLY A 643 -3.19 -41.47 18.12
CA GLY A 643 -3.48 -41.06 16.75
C GLY A 643 -3.47 -39.57 16.47
N PHE A 644 -3.42 -39.21 15.19
CA PHE A 644 -3.46 -37.82 14.73
C PHE A 644 -4.88 -37.29 14.70
N THR A 645 -5.72 -37.82 13.81
CA THR A 645 -7.11 -37.38 13.58
C THR A 645 -8.11 -38.36 14.19
N SER A 646 -7.79 -39.65 14.19
CA SER A 646 -8.65 -40.72 14.68
C SER A 646 -7.89 -41.75 15.51
N LYS A 647 -8.61 -42.58 16.26
CA LYS A 647 -8.01 -43.73 16.99
C LYS A 647 -7.90 -44.98 16.12
N TYR A 648 -8.33 -44.85 14.87
CA TYR A 648 -8.44 -45.91 13.88
C TYR A 648 -7.28 -45.73 12.91
N GLY A 649 -6.39 -46.70 12.94
CA GLY A 649 -5.16 -46.69 12.19
C GLY A 649 -4.39 -47.96 12.46
N ILE A 650 -3.30 -48.13 11.73
CA ILE A 650 -2.45 -49.30 11.81
C ILE A 650 -0.99 -48.86 11.92
N ARG A 651 -0.21 -49.61 12.69
CA ARG A 651 1.23 -49.56 12.64
C ARG A 651 1.72 -50.78 11.88
N LEU A 652 2.65 -50.58 10.96
CA LEU A 652 3.28 -51.64 10.18
C LEU A 652 4.76 -51.64 10.48
N ILE A 653 5.30 -52.80 10.87
CA ILE A 653 6.70 -52.98 11.22
C ILE A 653 7.22 -54.15 10.39
N ASN A 654 8.21 -53.88 9.54
CA ASN A 654 8.99 -54.89 8.85
C ASN A 654 10.29 -55.13 9.63
N PRO A 655 10.39 -56.20 10.42
CA PRO A 655 11.59 -56.50 11.20
C PRO A 655 12.67 -57.21 10.39
N THR A 656 12.45 -57.47 9.10
CA THR A 656 13.31 -58.33 8.29
C THR A 656 14.29 -57.54 7.42
N ASN A 657 15.26 -58.25 6.84
CA ASN A 657 16.23 -57.68 5.90
C ASN A 657 15.70 -57.66 4.45
N SER A 658 14.43 -57.99 4.22
CA SER A 658 13.82 -58.03 2.88
C SER A 658 12.61 -57.12 2.80
N GLU A 659 12.35 -56.59 1.62
CA GLU A 659 11.17 -55.77 1.35
C GLU A 659 9.88 -56.60 1.50
N MET A 660 8.81 -55.95 1.96
CA MET A 660 7.46 -56.52 2.09
C MET A 660 6.46 -55.67 1.34
N ASN A 661 5.57 -56.28 0.55
CA ASN A 661 4.54 -55.55 -0.19
C ASN A 661 3.14 -55.95 0.28
N LEU A 662 2.34 -54.93 0.61
CA LEU A 662 0.91 -55.05 0.88
C LEU A 662 0.15 -54.57 -0.35
N TYR A 663 -0.87 -55.31 -0.77
CA TYR A 663 -1.68 -54.94 -1.94
C TYR A 663 -3.13 -54.70 -1.55
N LEU A 664 -3.63 -53.52 -1.89
CA LEU A 664 -4.98 -53.03 -1.65
C LEU A 664 -5.70 -52.98 -3.02
N PRO A 665 -6.62 -53.91 -3.28
CA PRO A 665 -7.29 -54.03 -4.58
C PRO A 665 -8.15 -52.80 -4.88
N LEU A 666 -7.89 -52.21 -6.04
CA LEU A 666 -8.66 -51.08 -6.55
C LEU A 666 -9.83 -51.57 -7.40
N ASN A 667 -10.96 -50.88 -7.31
CA ASN A 667 -12.09 -50.92 -8.23
C ASN A 667 -12.12 -49.58 -8.96
N ASN A 668 -11.13 -49.34 -9.83
CA ASN A 668 -10.90 -48.02 -10.39
C ASN A 668 -12.07 -47.57 -11.29
N GLN A 669 -12.73 -46.47 -10.92
CA GLN A 669 -13.87 -45.90 -11.65
C GLN A 669 -13.65 -44.44 -12.09
N SER A 670 -12.50 -43.85 -11.80
CA SER A 670 -12.23 -42.44 -12.10
C SER A 670 -10.83 -42.26 -12.66
N THR A 671 -10.75 -41.64 -13.85
CA THR A 671 -9.49 -41.16 -14.42
C THR A 671 -8.98 -40.01 -13.55
N GLN A 672 -7.70 -40.03 -13.14
CA GLN A 672 -7.04 -38.98 -12.34
C GLN A 672 -7.45 -38.88 -10.86
N ALA A 673 -8.01 -39.94 -10.27
CA ALA A 673 -8.25 -40.00 -8.84
C ALA A 673 -6.96 -39.76 -8.03
N LYS A 674 -7.05 -38.96 -6.97
CA LYS A 674 -5.94 -38.69 -6.05
C LYS A 674 -6.05 -39.63 -4.85
N LEU A 675 -5.12 -40.58 -4.74
CA LEU A 675 -5.00 -41.46 -3.59
C LEU A 675 -4.23 -40.73 -2.49
N VAL A 676 -4.88 -40.52 -1.35
CA VAL A 676 -4.38 -39.75 -0.22
C VAL A 676 -4.06 -40.70 0.92
N CYS A 677 -2.83 -40.64 1.43
CA CYS A 677 -2.33 -41.46 2.53
C CYS A 677 -1.86 -40.57 3.68
N LEU A 678 -2.55 -40.66 4.83
CA LEU A 678 -2.12 -40.01 6.07
C LEU A 678 -1.25 -40.97 6.86
N TYR A 679 0.01 -40.63 7.05
CA TYR A 679 1.01 -41.52 7.64
C TYR A 679 2.00 -40.79 8.55
N ARG A 680 2.72 -41.55 9.37
CA ARG A 680 3.89 -41.09 10.10
C ARG A 680 5.01 -42.09 9.88
N ASP A 681 6.08 -41.63 9.25
CA ASP A 681 7.33 -42.38 9.15
C ASP A 681 7.98 -42.49 10.54
N ILE A 682 8.34 -43.72 10.93
CA ILE A 682 9.01 -44.00 12.20
C ILE A 682 10.45 -44.41 11.93
N LYS A 683 10.64 -45.31 10.96
CA LYS A 683 11.95 -45.84 10.57
C LYS A 683 11.96 -46.29 9.14
N ASN A 684 12.99 -45.92 8.36
CA ASN A 684 13.24 -46.40 7.00
C ASN A 684 11.98 -46.48 6.12
N PHE A 685 11.13 -45.47 6.17
CA PHE A 685 9.89 -45.40 5.39
C PHE A 685 9.68 -43.96 4.94
N ASP A 686 9.22 -43.77 3.70
CA ASP A 686 8.86 -42.47 3.16
C ASP A 686 7.65 -42.58 2.22
N PHE A 687 7.20 -41.46 1.67
CA PHE A 687 6.03 -41.40 0.79
C PHE A 687 6.19 -42.21 -0.51
N SER A 688 7.42 -42.46 -0.98
CA SER A 688 7.68 -43.22 -2.23
C SER A 688 7.33 -44.71 -2.09
N CYS A 689 7.19 -45.16 -0.84
CA CYS A 689 6.74 -46.50 -0.49
C CYS A 689 5.26 -46.75 -0.84
N PHE A 690 4.48 -45.69 -1.04
CA PHE A 690 3.12 -45.78 -1.58
C PHE A 690 3.18 -45.82 -3.10
N LYS A 691 2.61 -46.87 -3.71
CA LYS A 691 2.65 -47.05 -5.16
C LYS A 691 1.28 -47.45 -5.68
N SER A 692 0.89 -46.95 -6.83
CA SER A 692 -0.24 -47.51 -7.57
C SER A 692 0.28 -48.14 -8.85
N ASN A 693 -0.10 -49.39 -9.06
CA ASN A 693 0.14 -50.09 -10.30
C ASN A 693 -1.23 -50.32 -10.95
N VAL A 694 -1.41 -49.70 -12.12
CA VAL A 694 -2.61 -49.90 -12.93
C VAL A 694 -2.24 -50.50 -14.28
N LEU A 695 -3.02 -51.50 -14.67
CA LEU A 695 -2.84 -52.19 -15.95
C LEU A 695 -3.13 -51.22 -17.09
N GLY A 696 -2.22 -51.13 -18.07
CA GLY A 696 -2.45 -50.40 -19.32
C GLY A 696 -3.41 -51.13 -20.27
N PHE A 697 -3.75 -50.52 -21.43
CA PHE A 697 -4.63 -51.10 -22.46
C PHE A 697 -4.27 -52.56 -22.81
N ASN A 698 -2.98 -52.88 -22.83
CA ASN A 698 -2.46 -54.18 -23.23
C ASN A 698 -2.32 -55.20 -22.09
N GLY A 699 -2.85 -54.91 -20.89
CA GLY A 699 -2.72 -55.79 -19.72
C GLY A 699 -1.31 -55.83 -19.10
N THR A 700 -0.39 -54.98 -19.56
CA THR A 700 0.96 -54.81 -19.02
C THR A 700 0.97 -53.72 -17.94
N ASN A 701 1.79 -53.89 -16.89
CA ASN A 701 2.08 -52.84 -15.89
C ASN A 701 2.80 -51.67 -16.58
N ALA A 702 2.05 -50.75 -17.17
CA ALA A 702 2.61 -49.74 -18.05
C ALA A 702 3.07 -48.47 -17.30
N ARG A 703 2.47 -48.16 -16.15
CA ARG A 703 2.79 -46.96 -15.37
C ARG A 703 2.65 -47.27 -13.87
N ILE A 704 3.73 -47.02 -13.11
CA ILE A 704 3.72 -47.02 -11.64
C ILE A 704 3.74 -45.56 -11.20
N SER A 705 2.67 -45.12 -10.53
CA SER A 705 2.69 -43.84 -9.83
C SER A 705 3.21 -44.06 -8.41
N THR A 706 4.21 -43.28 -8.00
CA THR A 706 4.71 -43.25 -6.63
C THR A 706 4.05 -42.14 -5.84
N GLY A 707 3.94 -42.31 -4.52
CA GLY A 707 3.54 -41.26 -3.60
C GLY A 707 4.48 -40.06 -3.71
N GLU A 708 3.93 -38.90 -3.39
CA GLU A 708 4.63 -37.64 -3.25
C GLU A 708 4.29 -37.00 -1.91
N LEU A 709 5.25 -36.36 -1.26
CA LEU A 709 4.98 -35.58 -0.06
C LEU A 709 4.24 -34.29 -0.40
N ILE A 710 3.01 -34.17 0.08
CA ILE A 710 2.22 -32.96 -0.11
C ILE A 710 2.19 -32.12 1.15
N VAL A 711 1.89 -32.73 2.31
CA VAL A 711 1.80 -32.01 3.58
C VAL A 711 2.73 -32.64 4.61
N ASP A 712 3.54 -31.82 5.28
CA ASP A 712 4.19 -32.15 6.55
C ASP A 712 3.50 -31.34 7.66
N TYR A 713 2.88 -32.01 8.64
CA TYR A 713 2.16 -31.33 9.71
C TYR A 713 3.07 -30.82 10.85
N GLY A 714 4.40 -31.02 10.77
CA GLY A 714 5.36 -30.53 11.79
C GLY A 714 5.30 -31.27 13.14
N ASN A 715 4.44 -32.29 13.27
CA ASN A 715 4.33 -33.15 14.46
C ASN A 715 4.74 -34.61 14.18
N GLY A 716 5.35 -34.85 13.02
CA GLY A 716 5.74 -36.16 12.50
C GLY A 716 4.73 -36.79 11.54
N TRP A 717 3.46 -36.39 11.59
CA TRP A 717 2.49 -36.84 10.60
C TRP A 717 2.71 -36.13 9.26
N LYS A 718 2.43 -36.85 8.17
CA LYS A 718 2.60 -36.41 6.79
C LYS A 718 1.41 -36.91 5.95
N LEU A 719 1.12 -36.16 4.89
CA LEU A 719 0.13 -36.51 3.87
C LEU A 719 0.86 -36.76 2.56
N ALA A 720 0.84 -38.02 2.11
CA ALA A 720 1.29 -38.39 0.78
C ALA A 720 0.11 -38.45 -0.18
N VAL A 721 0.34 -38.04 -1.43
CA VAL A 721 -0.65 -38.17 -2.50
C VAL A 721 0.01 -38.81 -3.72
N LEU A 722 -0.73 -39.67 -4.41
CA LEU A 722 -0.36 -40.14 -5.75
C LEU A 722 -1.58 -40.10 -6.68
N GLU A 723 -1.32 -39.88 -7.95
CA GLU A 723 -2.36 -39.88 -8.98
C GLU A 723 -2.52 -41.25 -9.63
N VAL A 724 -3.76 -41.69 -9.75
CA VAL A 724 -4.10 -42.94 -10.43
C VAL A 724 -4.43 -42.67 -11.90
N THR A 725 -3.46 -42.88 -12.77
CA THR A 725 -3.48 -42.57 -14.22
C THR A 725 -3.93 -43.77 -15.07
N SER A 726 -4.99 -44.46 -14.65
CA SER A 726 -5.54 -45.57 -15.42
C SER A 726 -6.39 -45.09 -16.58
N GLU A 727 -6.14 -45.65 -17.76
CA GLU A 727 -6.94 -45.38 -18.96
C GLU A 727 -7.98 -46.50 -19.20
N LEU A 728 -7.80 -47.73 -18.67
CA LEU A 728 -8.71 -48.87 -18.86
C LEU A 728 -8.83 -49.84 -17.68
N SER A 729 -10.07 -50.33 -17.52
CA SER A 729 -10.53 -51.46 -16.69
C SER A 729 -10.47 -51.27 -15.17
N ARG A 730 -11.54 -51.76 -14.51
CA ARG A 730 -11.86 -51.63 -13.09
C ARG A 730 -10.92 -52.39 -12.14
N ASN A 731 -9.72 -52.78 -12.57
CA ASN A 731 -8.82 -53.67 -11.83
C ASN A 731 -7.41 -53.08 -11.74
N GLY A 732 -6.89 -52.94 -10.53
CA GLY A 732 -5.51 -52.51 -10.25
C GLY A 732 -5.19 -52.76 -8.77
N ASN A 733 -3.99 -52.37 -8.34
CA ASN A 733 -3.65 -52.38 -6.93
C ASN A 733 -2.96 -51.08 -6.51
N PHE A 734 -3.27 -50.67 -5.29
CA PHE A 734 -2.45 -49.77 -4.52
C PHE A 734 -1.56 -50.64 -3.63
N SER A 735 -0.26 -50.43 -3.66
CA SER A 735 0.67 -51.17 -2.83
C SER A 735 1.39 -50.28 -1.83
N ILE A 736 1.56 -50.81 -0.62
CA ILE A 736 2.41 -50.24 0.40
C ILE A 736 3.65 -51.13 0.47
N THR A 737 4.77 -50.60 -0.01
CA THR A 737 6.08 -51.24 0.08
C THR A 737 6.69 -50.89 1.42
N LEU A 738 7.05 -51.90 2.23
CA LEU A 738 7.76 -51.73 3.49
C LEU A 738 9.23 -52.12 3.28
N PRO A 739 10.17 -51.16 3.27
CA PRO A 739 11.59 -51.45 3.14
C PRO A 739 12.11 -52.38 4.25
N PRO A 740 13.29 -53.00 4.07
CA PRO A 740 13.94 -53.73 5.15
C PRO A 740 14.07 -52.89 6.43
N ASN A 741 13.78 -53.49 7.59
CA ASN A 741 13.88 -52.83 8.90
C ASN A 741 13.13 -51.47 8.93
N SER A 742 11.88 -51.45 8.46
CA SER A 742 11.05 -50.24 8.38
C SER A 742 9.89 -50.26 9.36
N GLN A 743 9.42 -49.06 9.73
CA GLN A 743 8.27 -48.85 10.59
C GLN A 743 7.48 -47.61 10.13
N VAL A 744 6.17 -47.75 10.06
CA VAL A 744 5.24 -46.69 9.66
C VAL A 744 3.92 -46.81 10.42
N GLU A 745 3.29 -45.67 10.71
CA GLU A 745 1.88 -45.63 11.07
C GLU A 745 1.05 -45.03 9.95
N ILE A 746 -0.15 -45.57 9.75
CA ILE A 746 -1.08 -45.12 8.72
C ILE A 746 -2.47 -45.02 9.35
N GLU A 747 -3.12 -43.86 9.20
CA GLU A 747 -4.47 -43.61 9.74
C GLU A 747 -5.55 -43.53 8.68
N HIS A 748 -5.17 -43.26 7.43
CA HIS A 748 -6.15 -43.13 6.35
C HIS A 748 -5.52 -43.45 5.01
N ILE A 749 -6.26 -44.20 4.20
CA ILE A 749 -6.05 -44.29 2.75
C ILE A 749 -7.42 -44.13 2.08
N GLY A 750 -7.55 -43.06 1.29
CA GLY A 750 -8.79 -42.70 0.59
C GLY A 750 -8.50 -42.20 -0.82
N ALA A 751 -9.48 -42.26 -1.71
CA ALA A 751 -9.36 -41.73 -3.06
C ALA A 751 -10.33 -40.58 -3.27
N TYR A 752 -9.85 -39.48 -3.84
CA TYR A 752 -10.61 -38.24 -4.01
C TYR A 752 -10.66 -37.83 -5.48
N ALA A 753 -11.78 -37.22 -5.88
CA ALA A 753 -11.96 -36.57 -7.18
C ALA A 753 -11.69 -35.06 -7.07
N ASN A 754 -11.29 -34.43 -8.19
CA ASN A 754 -11.16 -32.97 -8.37
C ASN A 754 -10.16 -32.23 -7.45
N GLY A 755 -9.51 -32.92 -6.51
CA GLY A 755 -8.55 -32.38 -5.55
C GLY A 755 -8.31 -33.36 -4.40
N TYR A 756 -7.80 -32.87 -3.28
CA TYR A 756 -7.72 -33.64 -2.02
C TYR A 756 -7.81 -32.70 -0.80
N PRO A 757 -8.40 -33.15 0.32
CA PRO A 757 -8.48 -32.35 1.53
C PRO A 757 -7.15 -32.36 2.30
N PHE A 758 -6.88 -31.30 3.06
CA PHE A 758 -5.75 -31.26 4.01
C PHE A 758 -5.95 -32.18 5.20
N MET A 759 -7.20 -32.50 5.56
CA MET A 759 -7.51 -33.52 6.56
C MET A 759 -8.41 -34.57 5.92
N PRO A 760 -8.03 -35.85 5.95
CA PRO A 760 -8.86 -36.89 5.37
C PRO A 760 -10.29 -36.88 5.91
N THR A 761 -11.25 -37.09 5.02
CA THR A 761 -12.64 -37.32 5.41
C THR A 761 -12.81 -38.79 5.76
N TYR A 762 -13.55 -39.09 6.82
CA TYR A 762 -13.84 -40.45 7.24
C TYR A 762 -15.29 -40.81 6.94
N VAL A 763 -15.50 -41.93 6.23
CA VAL A 763 -16.83 -42.52 6.03
C VAL A 763 -17.05 -43.61 7.07
N ASP A 764 -18.19 -43.55 7.75
CA ASP A 764 -18.65 -44.65 8.58
C ASP A 764 -18.93 -45.86 7.70
N TYR A 765 -18.04 -46.85 7.79
CA TYR A 765 -18.19 -48.12 7.12
C TYR A 765 -18.01 -49.23 8.15
N GLN A 766 -19.01 -50.10 8.25
CA GLN A 766 -18.91 -51.34 9.00
C GLN A 766 -18.78 -52.50 8.01
N PRO A 767 -17.69 -53.29 8.06
CA PRO A 767 -17.62 -54.52 7.28
C PRO A 767 -18.71 -55.47 7.78
N LEU A 768 -19.64 -55.85 6.91
CA LEU A 768 -20.74 -56.74 7.26
C LEU A 768 -20.20 -58.16 7.49
N VAL A 769 -20.22 -58.62 8.75
CA VAL A 769 -19.94 -60.01 9.13
C VAL A 769 -21.28 -60.75 9.19
N ASN A 770 -21.38 -61.90 8.53
CA ASN A 770 -22.63 -62.66 8.49
C ASN A 770 -22.85 -63.38 9.83
N THR A 771 -23.90 -62.98 10.55
CA THR A 771 -24.22 -63.32 11.95
C THR A 771 -24.87 -64.69 12.17
N ALA A 772 -24.97 -65.55 11.15
CA ALA A 772 -25.95 -66.64 11.18
C ALA A 772 -25.55 -67.94 11.93
N LEU A 773 -24.46 -68.01 12.72
CA LEU A 773 -24.03 -69.31 13.30
C LEU A 773 -23.61 -69.35 14.77
N LEU A 774 -23.79 -68.31 15.58
CA LEU A 774 -23.38 -68.35 17.00
C LEU A 774 -24.33 -67.56 17.91
N GLU A 775 -25.55 -68.09 18.09
CA GLU A 775 -26.43 -67.67 19.19
C GLU A 775 -26.30 -68.57 20.45
N GLY A 776 -25.40 -69.56 20.44
CA GLY A 776 -25.37 -70.61 21.48
C GLY A 776 -24.26 -70.57 22.52
N ALA A 777 -23.22 -69.73 22.40
CA ALA A 777 -22.02 -69.91 23.21
C ALA A 777 -21.27 -68.61 23.57
N VAL A 778 -21.90 -67.71 24.31
CA VAL A 778 -21.17 -66.69 25.09
C VAL A 778 -21.80 -66.55 26.47
N ASN A 779 -21.06 -66.97 27.50
CA ASN A 779 -21.44 -66.86 28.90
C ASN A 779 -21.35 -65.38 29.34
N THR A 780 -22.45 -64.82 29.84
CA THR A 780 -22.70 -63.40 30.11
C THR A 780 -22.01 -62.82 31.37
N ASN A 781 -21.01 -63.48 31.94
CA ASN A 781 -20.51 -63.16 33.29
C ASN A 781 -19.12 -62.50 33.41
N SER A 782 -18.58 -61.90 32.35
CA SER A 782 -17.48 -60.93 32.49
C SER A 782 -17.89 -59.60 31.86
N GLY A 783 -18.06 -58.56 32.69
CA GLY A 783 -18.61 -57.25 32.32
C GLY A 783 -17.83 -56.48 31.26
N GLY A 784 -18.04 -56.83 30.00
CA GLY A 784 -17.70 -56.05 28.82
C GLY A 784 -18.49 -56.60 27.64
N THR A 785 -19.40 -55.80 27.10
CA THR A 785 -20.08 -56.09 25.84
C THR A 785 -19.04 -56.15 24.72
N PHE A 786 -18.98 -57.29 24.01
CA PHE A 786 -18.20 -57.49 22.79
C PHE A 786 -19.14 -57.35 21.58
N ASP A 787 -18.74 -56.59 20.55
CA ASP A 787 -19.49 -56.40 19.31
C ASP A 787 -18.86 -57.16 18.13
N ILE A 788 -19.71 -57.52 17.16
CA ILE A 788 -19.37 -58.26 15.94
C ILE A 788 -18.37 -57.47 15.05
N GLY A 789 -17.17 -58.03 14.84
CA GLY A 789 -16.09 -57.45 14.01
C GLY A 789 -14.65 -57.67 14.52
N ASP A 790 -14.44 -58.30 15.67
CA ASP A 790 -13.11 -58.51 16.26
C ASP A 790 -12.37 -59.71 15.60
N ILE A 791 -11.70 -59.50 14.47
CA ILE A 791 -10.86 -60.55 13.83
C ILE A 791 -9.41 -60.09 13.69
N THR A 792 -8.66 -60.22 14.79
CA THR A 792 -7.22 -60.53 14.79
C THR A 792 -6.93 -61.36 16.04
N ARG A 793 -7.25 -62.66 16.02
CA ARG A 793 -6.82 -63.58 17.07
C ARG A 793 -5.65 -64.42 16.55
N ALA A 794 -4.50 -64.28 17.20
CA ALA A 794 -3.45 -65.28 17.13
C ALA A 794 -3.93 -66.54 17.88
N ILE A 795 -3.89 -67.68 17.20
CA ILE A 795 -4.43 -68.98 17.61
C ILE A 795 -3.23 -69.89 17.85
N ALA A 796 -3.03 -70.52 19.00
CA ALA A 796 -2.16 -71.71 19.12
C ALA A 796 -2.90 -72.76 19.96
N ASN A 797 -2.55 -74.03 19.80
CA ASN A 797 -3.14 -75.13 20.58
C ASN A 797 -2.16 -75.55 21.68
N VAL A 798 -2.64 -75.75 22.91
CA VAL A 798 -1.79 -76.24 24.01
C VAL A 798 -2.28 -77.55 24.58
N ALA A 799 -1.39 -78.54 24.51
CA ALA A 799 -1.54 -79.84 25.14
C ALA A 799 -0.40 -80.00 26.17
N SER A 800 -0.75 -80.36 27.42
CA SER A 800 0.22 -80.69 28.47
C SER A 800 1.27 -79.60 28.80
N GLY A 801 0.93 -78.32 28.64
CA GLY A 801 1.86 -77.22 28.89
C GLY A 801 2.86 -76.99 27.75
N THR A 802 2.65 -77.62 26.59
CA THR A 802 3.44 -77.45 25.37
C THR A 802 2.48 -77.08 24.23
N ILE A 803 2.89 -76.18 23.34
CA ILE A 803 2.08 -75.85 22.15
C ILE A 803 2.23 -77.01 21.17
N ASP A 804 1.13 -77.69 20.86
CA ASP A 804 1.09 -78.76 19.85
C ASP A 804 0.23 -78.28 18.66
N GLY A 805 0.90 -77.93 17.56
CA GLY A 805 0.26 -77.51 16.31
C GLY A 805 0.50 -76.05 15.88
N SER A 806 0.08 -75.75 14.65
CA SER A 806 0.26 -74.47 13.93
C SER A 806 -0.44 -73.29 14.61
N VAL A 807 0.28 -72.17 14.80
CA VAL A 807 -0.33 -70.88 15.13
C VAL A 807 -0.96 -70.32 13.85
N SER A 808 -2.19 -69.79 13.93
CA SER A 808 -2.81 -69.11 12.79
C SER A 808 -3.14 -67.67 13.16
N ASP A 809 -2.42 -66.73 12.54
CA ASP A 809 -2.89 -65.35 12.43
C ASP A 809 -4.00 -65.28 11.38
N ASN A 810 -5.18 -64.81 11.75
CA ASN A 810 -6.30 -64.77 10.81
C ASN A 810 -6.54 -63.34 10.36
N VAL A 811 -6.11 -63.04 9.13
CA VAL A 811 -6.48 -61.82 8.43
C VAL A 811 -7.52 -62.12 7.36
N VAL A 812 -8.53 -61.26 7.28
CA VAL A 812 -9.64 -61.35 6.35
C VAL A 812 -9.21 -60.83 4.97
N MET A 813 -8.67 -61.74 4.14
CA MET A 813 -8.33 -61.42 2.76
C MET A 813 -9.55 -61.50 1.83
N SER A 814 -9.50 -60.72 0.75
CA SER A 814 -10.42 -60.61 -0.40
C SER A 814 -11.18 -61.86 -0.90
N GLY A 815 -10.83 -63.09 -0.49
CA GLY A 815 -11.39 -64.34 -1.00
C GLY A 815 -11.91 -65.29 0.07
N GLY A 816 -12.03 -64.87 1.33
CA GLY A 816 -12.48 -65.76 2.42
C GLY A 816 -11.55 -66.91 2.75
N VAL A 817 -10.33 -66.87 2.22
CA VAL A 817 -9.24 -67.72 2.65
C VAL A 817 -8.55 -67.01 3.81
N TYR A 818 -8.73 -67.56 4.99
CA TYR A 818 -7.91 -67.24 6.14
C TYR A 818 -6.46 -67.59 5.84
N SER A 819 -5.57 -66.60 5.90
CA SER A 819 -4.13 -66.85 5.81
C SER A 819 -3.61 -67.36 7.15
N SER A 820 -3.90 -68.61 7.53
CA SER A 820 -3.22 -69.23 8.67
C SER A 820 -1.73 -69.39 8.33
N ARG A 821 -0.84 -68.73 9.07
CA ARG A 821 0.58 -69.04 9.00
C ARG A 821 1.21 -69.02 10.40
N TYR A 822 2.03 -70.06 10.63
CA TYR A 822 3.15 -70.23 11.57
C TYR A 822 2.95 -71.09 12.82
N PRO A 823 3.53 -72.28 12.95
CA PRO A 823 3.74 -72.95 14.26
C PRO A 823 4.87 -72.28 15.06
N GLY A 824 4.75 -72.19 16.39
CA GLY A 824 5.90 -71.92 17.26
C GLY A 824 5.56 -71.80 18.75
N SER A 825 6.49 -72.25 19.59
CA SER A 825 6.39 -72.31 21.06
C SER A 825 7.70 -71.86 21.69
N GLU A 826 7.69 -70.78 22.46
CA GLU A 826 8.94 -70.23 23.02
C GLU A 826 8.71 -69.72 24.45
N ASN A 827 9.71 -69.92 25.31
CA ASN A 827 9.73 -69.37 26.67
C ASN A 827 9.95 -67.86 26.58
N ILE A 828 9.27 -67.09 27.44
CA ILE A 828 9.39 -65.63 27.44
C ILE A 828 9.84 -65.14 28.80
N THR A 829 10.75 -64.17 28.82
CA THR A 829 11.21 -63.49 30.03
C THR A 829 10.33 -62.26 30.28
N LEU A 830 9.77 -62.19 31.49
CA LEU A 830 8.98 -61.03 31.93
C LEU A 830 9.92 -59.88 32.27
N THR A 831 9.51 -58.66 31.93
CA THR A 831 10.22 -57.46 32.39
C THR A 831 9.76 -57.08 33.80
N ALA A 832 10.59 -56.38 34.56
CA ALA A 832 10.35 -56.04 35.98
C ALA A 832 9.07 -55.23 36.26
N ASN A 833 8.39 -54.71 35.22
CA ASN A 833 7.24 -53.80 35.32
C ASN A 833 5.87 -54.49 35.40
N GLY A 834 5.79 -55.82 35.51
CA GLY A 834 4.54 -56.53 35.81
C GLY A 834 3.44 -56.48 34.75
N ASN A 835 3.51 -55.63 33.71
CA ASN A 835 2.56 -55.63 32.59
C ASN A 835 3.19 -55.49 31.20
N GLU A 836 4.51 -55.58 31.14
CA GLU A 836 5.31 -55.55 29.92
C GLU A 836 6.00 -56.90 29.70
N VAL A 837 5.99 -57.38 28.46
CA VAL A 837 6.65 -58.62 28.05
C VAL A 837 7.56 -58.36 26.87
N ASP A 838 8.83 -58.72 27.01
CA ASP A 838 9.82 -58.59 25.94
C ASP A 838 9.83 -59.84 25.06
N LEU A 839 9.53 -59.65 23.78
CA LEU A 839 9.52 -60.72 22.79
C LEU A 839 10.81 -60.74 21.96
N SER A 840 11.80 -59.91 22.26
CA SER A 840 13.03 -59.71 21.48
C SER A 840 13.82 -60.99 21.17
N GLU A 841 13.75 -62.01 22.03
CA GLU A 841 14.41 -63.30 21.81
C GLU A 841 13.53 -64.35 21.14
N THR A 842 12.24 -64.08 20.95
CA THR A 842 11.25 -65.09 20.51
C THR A 842 10.79 -64.92 19.06
N LEU A 843 11.29 -65.72 18.11
CA LEU A 843 11.07 -65.49 16.68
C LEU A 843 9.59 -65.55 16.26
N THR A 844 8.83 -66.43 16.91
CA THR A 844 7.40 -66.61 16.59
C THR A 844 6.54 -65.51 17.19
N LEU A 845 6.79 -65.13 18.45
CA LEU A 845 5.92 -64.24 19.20
C LEU A 845 6.16 -62.76 18.90
N GLN A 846 7.32 -62.42 18.34
CA GLN A 846 7.62 -61.06 17.85
C GLN A 846 6.57 -60.49 16.90
N ARG A 847 5.74 -61.34 16.29
CA ARG A 847 4.70 -60.97 15.33
C ARG A 847 3.40 -60.52 15.95
N LEU A 848 3.25 -60.71 17.27
CA LEU A 848 2.11 -60.20 18.02
C LEU A 848 2.06 -58.68 17.96
N GLY A 849 0.89 -58.16 17.60
CA GLY A 849 0.61 -56.74 17.57
C GLY A 849 -0.48 -56.30 18.55
N VAL A 850 -0.66 -54.98 18.68
CA VAL A 850 -1.73 -54.41 19.50
C VAL A 850 -3.11 -54.86 18.98
N GLY A 851 -3.97 -55.28 19.91
CA GLY A 851 -5.24 -55.93 19.63
C GLY A 851 -5.20 -57.46 19.68
N ALA A 852 -4.01 -58.07 19.69
CA ALA A 852 -3.88 -59.50 19.89
C ALA A 852 -4.29 -59.90 21.33
N TYR A 853 -4.88 -61.09 21.46
CA TYR A 853 -5.13 -61.72 22.75
C TYR A 853 -4.05 -62.76 23.03
N VAL A 854 -3.61 -62.82 24.28
CA VAL A 854 -2.62 -63.77 24.77
C VAL A 854 -3.17 -64.41 26.03
N ASP A 855 -3.32 -65.73 26.03
CA ASP A 855 -3.60 -66.48 27.25
C ASP A 855 -2.27 -66.85 27.91
N ILE A 856 -2.17 -66.68 29.23
CA ILE A 856 -0.96 -67.01 29.98
C ILE A 856 -1.35 -68.05 31.02
N GLN A 857 -0.60 -69.16 31.04
CA GLN A 857 -0.82 -70.25 31.98
C GLN A 857 0.24 -70.21 33.07
N GLN A 858 -0.20 -69.98 34.30
CA GLN A 858 0.65 -69.96 35.49
C GLN A 858 0.03 -70.84 36.58
N SER A 859 0.82 -71.76 37.13
CA SER A 859 0.38 -72.68 38.21
C SER A 859 -0.93 -73.43 37.89
N GLY A 860 -1.15 -73.81 36.62
CA GLY A 860 -2.35 -74.51 36.17
C GLY A 860 -3.58 -73.63 35.91
N GLN A 861 -3.53 -72.34 36.22
CA GLN A 861 -4.60 -71.37 35.97
C GLN A 861 -4.33 -70.60 34.66
N ARG A 862 -5.37 -70.39 33.86
CA ARG A 862 -5.31 -69.63 32.60
C ARG A 862 -5.89 -68.24 32.81
N LYS A 863 -5.15 -67.21 32.42
CA LYS A 863 -5.63 -65.82 32.42
C LYS A 863 -5.45 -65.22 31.03
N LYS A 864 -6.50 -64.55 30.55
CA LYS A 864 -6.53 -63.89 29.25
C LYS A 864 -6.06 -62.45 29.37
N TYR A 865 -5.10 -62.07 28.55
CA TYR A 865 -4.58 -60.72 28.44
C TYR A 865 -4.77 -60.20 27.02
N THR A 866 -5.00 -58.89 26.91
CA THR A 866 -5.09 -58.19 25.63
C THR A 866 -3.85 -57.32 25.48
N VAL A 867 -3.18 -57.41 24.34
CA VAL A 867 -2.09 -56.47 24.00
C VAL A 867 -2.73 -55.10 23.72
N VAL A 868 -2.40 -54.11 24.53
CA VAL A 868 -2.95 -52.75 24.46
C VAL A 868 -1.88 -51.69 24.21
N GLY A 869 -0.66 -52.10 23.91
CA GLY A 869 0.39 -51.17 23.57
C GLY A 869 1.71 -51.85 23.28
N ARG A 870 2.67 -51.05 22.84
CA ARG A 870 4.04 -51.44 22.54
C ARG A 870 4.96 -50.36 23.08
N LYS A 871 6.09 -50.76 23.64
CA LYS A 871 7.08 -49.82 24.16
C LYS A 871 7.82 -49.14 23.03
N PHE A 872 8.00 -47.83 23.15
CA PHE A 872 8.80 -47.03 22.22
C PHE A 872 10.22 -46.88 22.78
N ILE A 873 11.23 -47.38 22.06
CA ILE A 873 12.64 -47.39 22.49
C ILE A 873 13.46 -46.81 21.34
N ASN A 874 14.37 -45.86 21.64
CA ASN A 874 15.24 -45.22 20.66
C ASN A 874 14.48 -44.64 19.44
N ASN A 875 13.34 -43.98 19.69
CA ASN A 875 12.45 -43.44 18.66
C ASN A 875 11.78 -44.46 17.72
N GLU A 876 11.74 -45.73 18.12
CA GLU A 876 11.15 -46.81 17.34
C GLU A 876 10.22 -47.67 18.18
N PHE A 877 9.27 -48.32 17.53
CA PHE A 877 8.44 -49.32 18.16
C PHE A 877 9.24 -50.60 18.39
N SER A 878 9.34 -51.01 19.66
CA SER A 878 10.14 -52.16 20.08
C SER A 878 9.36 -53.47 20.04
N LYS A 879 10.03 -54.59 20.34
CA LYS A 879 9.40 -55.92 20.48
C LYS A 879 8.78 -56.14 21.87
N VAL A 880 8.79 -55.13 22.74
CA VAL A 880 8.18 -55.20 24.07
C VAL A 880 6.71 -54.80 24.00
N LEU A 881 5.81 -55.71 24.39
CA LEU A 881 4.37 -55.51 24.40
C LEU A 881 3.85 -55.17 25.79
N LYS A 882 2.77 -54.39 25.84
CA LYS A 882 2.05 -54.04 27.07
C LYS A 882 0.67 -54.71 27.09
N PHE A 883 0.31 -55.30 28.23
CA PHE A 883 -0.98 -55.95 28.43
C PHE A 883 -1.97 -55.11 29.24
N LYS A 884 -3.26 -55.32 28.99
CA LYS A 884 -4.36 -54.66 29.72
C LYS A 884 -4.41 -55.17 31.17
N GLY A 885 -4.36 -54.24 32.12
CA GLY A 885 -4.42 -54.53 33.56
C GLY A 885 -3.07 -54.86 34.19
N SER A 886 -3.03 -54.97 35.53
CA SER A 886 -1.87 -55.52 36.23
C SER A 886 -1.80 -57.01 35.96
N VAL A 887 -0.62 -57.49 35.58
CA VAL A 887 -0.39 -58.89 35.21
C VAL A 887 0.38 -59.45 36.40
N ASP A 888 -0.29 -60.19 37.29
CA ASP A 888 0.34 -60.83 38.45
C ASP A 888 1.22 -62.02 38.01
N LEU A 889 2.15 -61.78 37.08
CA LEU A 889 3.01 -62.78 36.47
C LEU A 889 4.33 -62.84 37.22
N VAL A 890 4.60 -64.01 37.81
CA VAL A 890 5.81 -64.23 38.64
C VAL A 890 6.80 -65.13 37.89
N SER A 891 6.31 -66.05 37.06
CA SER A 891 6.97 -66.82 35.98
C SER A 891 5.91 -67.75 35.35
N GLY A 892 5.96 -68.04 34.05
CA GLY A 892 4.94 -68.92 33.43
C GLY A 892 5.10 -69.14 31.94
N TYR A 893 4.43 -70.19 31.43
CA TYR A 893 4.37 -70.53 30.01
C TYR A 893 3.23 -69.76 29.33
N VAL A 894 3.51 -69.17 28.17
CA VAL A 894 2.48 -68.47 27.38
C VAL A 894 1.84 -69.46 26.41
N VAL A 895 0.51 -69.46 26.39
CA VAL A 895 -0.32 -70.47 25.74
C VAL A 895 -1.40 -69.71 24.97
N PHE A 896 -1.43 -69.75 23.64
CA PHE A 896 -2.52 -69.11 22.90
C PHE A 896 -3.76 -70.06 22.88
N TYR A 897 -4.97 -69.53 22.65
CA TYR A 897 -6.20 -70.32 22.45
C TYR A 897 -7.01 -69.83 21.25
N THR A 898 -7.78 -70.76 20.68
CA THR A 898 -8.26 -70.73 19.29
C THR A 898 -9.75 -70.48 19.11
N ASP A 899 -10.54 -70.41 20.19
CA ASP A 899 -11.95 -70.85 20.14
C ASP A 899 -12.99 -69.82 19.68
N TYR A 900 -12.60 -68.72 19.05
CA TYR A 900 -13.53 -67.60 18.79
C TYR A 900 -13.35 -66.97 17.41
N MET A 901 -13.37 -67.79 16.36
CA MET A 901 -13.36 -67.30 14.99
C MET A 901 -14.76 -67.34 14.38
N GLN A 902 -15.29 -66.18 13.99
CA GLN A 902 -16.39 -66.10 13.04
C GLN A 902 -15.86 -65.85 11.63
N LYS A 903 -16.50 -66.49 10.65
CA LYS A 903 -16.24 -66.31 9.21
C LYS A 903 -16.94 -65.06 8.69
N PRO A 904 -16.18 -64.01 8.31
CA PRO A 904 -16.79 -62.92 7.56
C PRO A 904 -17.17 -63.48 6.18
N VAL A 905 -18.48 -63.51 5.92
CA VAL A 905 -18.99 -63.77 4.57
C VAL A 905 -19.05 -62.42 3.88
N PHE A 906 -18.21 -62.25 2.85
CA PHE A 906 -18.19 -61.06 2.03
C PHE A 906 -19.54 -60.91 1.32
N ARG A 907 -20.25 -59.81 1.57
CA ARG A 907 -21.00 -59.21 0.47
C ARG A 907 -20.00 -58.43 -0.36
N GLN A 908 -19.86 -58.80 -1.62
CA GLN A 908 -19.51 -57.83 -2.65
C GLN A 908 -20.37 -56.59 -2.37
N LEU A 909 -19.77 -55.41 -2.18
CA LEU A 909 -20.52 -54.16 -2.05
C LEU A 909 -21.28 -53.92 -3.37
N GLN A 910 -22.40 -54.60 -3.55
CA GLN A 910 -23.44 -54.31 -4.52
C GLN A 910 -24.30 -53.17 -3.96
N TYR A 911 -23.68 -52.02 -3.76
CA TYR A 911 -24.34 -50.73 -3.63
C TYR A 911 -23.64 -49.86 -4.67
N TYR A 912 -23.90 -49.98 -5.96
CA TYR A 912 -25.13 -49.59 -6.66
C TYR A 912 -25.36 -50.47 -7.89
N THR A 913 -25.87 -51.68 -7.67
CA THR A 913 -26.76 -52.28 -8.66
C THR A 913 -27.95 -52.80 -7.89
N ASN A 914 -28.77 -51.90 -7.33
CA ASN A 914 -30.20 -52.21 -7.22
C ASN A 914 -31.09 -50.96 -7.33
N ASN A 915 -31.32 -50.52 -8.56
CA ASN A 915 -32.64 -50.01 -8.94
C ASN A 915 -33.60 -51.17 -9.31
N TYR A 916 -33.38 -52.39 -8.79
CA TYR A 916 -34.32 -53.50 -9.06
C TYR A 916 -35.52 -53.37 -8.13
N LEU A 917 -36.70 -53.52 -8.71
CA LEU A 917 -37.95 -53.62 -7.99
C LEU A 917 -38.07 -55.06 -7.45
N LYS A 918 -38.54 -55.23 -6.21
CA LYS A 918 -38.64 -56.54 -5.54
C LYS A 918 -40.00 -56.73 -4.86
N ARG A 919 -40.56 -57.95 -4.93
CA ARG A 919 -41.71 -58.37 -4.11
C ARG A 919 -41.62 -59.84 -3.70
N SER A 920 -42.04 -60.15 -2.48
CA SER A 920 -42.12 -61.53 -1.95
C SER A 920 -43.56 -61.88 -1.59
N VAL A 921 -43.97 -63.13 -1.83
CA VAL A 921 -45.34 -63.62 -1.56
C VAL A 921 -45.30 -65.01 -0.91
N PRO A 922 -46.16 -65.29 0.10
CA PRO A 922 -46.35 -66.63 0.65
C PRO A 922 -46.73 -67.63 -0.45
N TYR A 923 -46.15 -68.83 -0.40
CA TYR A 923 -46.35 -69.93 -1.36
C TYR A 923 -46.27 -71.29 -0.62
N GLU A 924 -46.97 -71.40 0.50
CA GLU A 924 -46.99 -72.60 1.36
C GLU A 924 -48.24 -73.45 1.13
N GLY A 925 -48.15 -74.77 1.34
CA GLY A 925 -49.28 -75.68 1.18
C GLY A 925 -49.84 -75.78 -0.25
N VAL A 926 -49.17 -75.17 -1.24
CA VAL A 926 -49.51 -75.27 -2.65
C VAL A 926 -49.19 -76.67 -3.15
N VAL A 927 -50.23 -77.39 -3.53
CA VAL A 927 -50.10 -78.70 -4.16
C VAL A 927 -49.86 -78.50 -5.65
N VAL A 928 -48.68 -78.91 -6.15
CA VAL A 928 -48.35 -78.92 -7.58
C VAL A 928 -48.47 -80.35 -8.08
N ALA A 929 -49.42 -80.59 -8.99
CA ALA A 929 -49.69 -81.95 -9.47
C ALA A 929 -48.48 -82.54 -10.21
N GLN A 930 -48.36 -83.87 -10.21
CA GLN A 930 -47.31 -84.59 -10.95
C GLN A 930 -47.18 -84.11 -12.42
N ASN A 931 -45.95 -83.96 -12.93
CA ASN A 931 -45.63 -83.51 -14.29
C ASN A 931 -46.37 -82.25 -14.78
N SER A 932 -46.68 -81.30 -13.91
CA SER A 932 -47.45 -80.09 -14.24
C SER A 932 -46.75 -78.79 -13.84
N ILE A 933 -47.26 -77.66 -14.34
CA ILE A 933 -46.80 -76.30 -14.03
C ILE A 933 -47.96 -75.49 -13.44
N THR A 934 -47.73 -74.83 -12.32
CA THR A 934 -48.66 -73.87 -11.70
C THR A 934 -48.06 -72.46 -11.77
N THR A 935 -48.88 -71.43 -12.01
CA THR A 935 -48.44 -70.03 -12.11
C THR A 935 -48.97 -69.14 -11.00
N THR A 936 -48.24 -68.10 -10.65
CA THR A 936 -48.64 -67.07 -9.67
C THR A 936 -48.28 -65.68 -10.15
N ASN A 937 -49.24 -64.77 -10.20
CA ASN A 937 -49.03 -63.38 -10.61
C ASN A 937 -48.72 -62.49 -9.41
N ILE A 938 -47.73 -61.62 -9.57
CA ILE A 938 -47.22 -60.72 -8.54
C ILE A 938 -47.19 -59.31 -9.12
N SER A 939 -47.99 -58.38 -8.58
CA SER A 939 -47.92 -56.98 -8.98
C SER A 939 -46.62 -56.34 -8.49
N LEU A 940 -45.89 -55.65 -9.35
CA LEU A 940 -44.67 -54.96 -8.97
C LEU A 940 -44.58 -53.66 -9.75
N ASP A 941 -45.06 -52.57 -9.15
CA ASP A 941 -45.09 -51.26 -9.79
C ASP A 941 -43.69 -50.81 -10.20
N GLY A 942 -43.58 -50.43 -11.48
CA GLY A 942 -42.35 -50.09 -12.18
C GLY A 942 -41.77 -51.23 -13.06
N ALA A 943 -42.32 -52.45 -13.03
CA ALA A 943 -41.87 -53.54 -13.90
C ALA A 943 -42.27 -53.27 -15.36
N ALA A 944 -41.31 -53.18 -16.28
CA ALA A 944 -41.58 -52.90 -17.70
C ALA A 944 -41.72 -54.19 -18.54
N MET A 945 -42.66 -54.22 -19.48
CA MET A 945 -42.82 -55.35 -20.42
C MET A 945 -41.50 -55.63 -21.16
N GLY A 946 -41.08 -56.90 -21.17
CA GLY A 946 -39.83 -57.36 -21.80
C GLY A 946 -38.58 -57.35 -20.90
N GLY A 947 -38.68 -56.90 -19.63
CA GLY A 947 -37.57 -56.88 -18.66
C GLY A 947 -37.20 -58.27 -18.10
N THR A 948 -35.97 -58.41 -17.58
CA THR A 948 -35.50 -59.67 -16.97
C THR A 948 -36.03 -59.81 -15.54
N ALA A 949 -36.82 -60.86 -15.29
CA ALA A 949 -37.31 -61.21 -13.96
C ALA A 949 -36.56 -62.43 -13.40
N ILE A 950 -36.26 -62.39 -12.10
CA ILE A 950 -35.61 -63.49 -11.37
C ILE A 950 -36.49 -63.86 -10.19
N VAL A 951 -36.78 -65.16 -10.03
CA VAL A 951 -37.46 -65.69 -8.84
C VAL A 951 -36.54 -66.57 -8.02
N SER A 952 -36.66 -66.44 -6.71
CA SER A 952 -36.03 -67.33 -5.73
C SER A 952 -37.07 -67.81 -4.73
N VAL A 953 -36.96 -69.08 -4.31
CA VAL A 953 -37.86 -69.70 -3.33
C VAL A 953 -37.10 -70.15 -2.08
N SER A 954 -37.77 -70.11 -0.93
CA SER A 954 -37.23 -70.56 0.35
C SER A 954 -38.30 -71.29 1.16
N PRO A 955 -38.07 -72.51 1.68
CA PRO A 955 -36.86 -73.32 1.46
C PRO A 955 -36.68 -73.69 -0.02
N ALA A 956 -35.44 -73.98 -0.42
CA ALA A 956 -35.11 -74.30 -1.80
C ALA A 956 -35.87 -75.57 -2.24
N LEU A 957 -36.39 -75.55 -3.46
CA LEU A 957 -36.91 -76.77 -4.06
C LEU A 957 -35.75 -77.71 -4.39
N GLY A 958 -35.91 -79.00 -4.10
CA GLY A 958 -34.97 -80.04 -4.50
C GLY A 958 -34.94 -80.24 -6.03
N SER A 959 -34.22 -81.27 -6.50
CA SER A 959 -34.10 -81.63 -7.93
C SER A 959 -35.43 -81.93 -8.63
N ASP A 960 -36.48 -82.12 -7.85
CA ASP A 960 -37.79 -82.61 -8.23
C ASP A 960 -38.74 -81.49 -8.67
N SER A 961 -38.29 -80.23 -8.67
CA SER A 961 -39.11 -79.08 -9.07
C SER A 961 -38.27 -77.92 -9.64
N ARG A 962 -38.89 -77.07 -10.46
CA ARG A 962 -38.26 -75.87 -11.06
C ARG A 962 -39.12 -74.63 -10.89
N VAL A 963 -38.48 -73.47 -10.79
CA VAL A 963 -39.15 -72.16 -10.71
C VAL A 963 -38.44 -71.13 -11.58
N TRP A 964 -39.22 -70.33 -12.32
CA TRP A 964 -38.72 -69.16 -13.05
C TRP A 964 -39.80 -68.07 -13.11
N ALA A 965 -39.45 -66.87 -13.59
CA ALA A 965 -40.37 -65.74 -13.67
C ALA A 965 -40.15 -64.90 -14.93
N GLU A 966 -41.22 -64.29 -15.42
CA GLU A 966 -41.24 -63.43 -16.61
C GLU A 966 -42.12 -62.21 -16.38
N VAL A 967 -41.74 -61.05 -16.95
CA VAL A 967 -42.58 -59.84 -16.92
C VAL A 967 -43.57 -59.91 -18.08
N THR A 968 -44.80 -60.32 -17.78
CA THR A 968 -45.84 -60.62 -18.79
C THR A 968 -46.73 -59.41 -19.12
N LEU A 969 -46.79 -58.41 -18.23
CA LEU A 969 -47.49 -57.12 -18.40
C LEU A 969 -46.75 -56.02 -17.62
N PRO A 970 -46.93 -54.72 -17.93
CA PRO A 970 -46.38 -53.65 -17.12
C PRO A 970 -46.90 -53.76 -15.68
N ASN A 971 -46.02 -53.56 -14.71
CA ASN A 971 -46.28 -53.68 -13.27
C ASN A 971 -46.71 -55.08 -12.78
N GLN A 972 -46.44 -56.15 -13.54
CA GLN A 972 -46.79 -57.51 -13.14
C GLN A 972 -45.74 -58.55 -13.56
N ILE A 973 -45.32 -59.40 -12.62
CA ILE A 973 -44.44 -60.55 -12.84
C ILE A 973 -45.25 -61.84 -12.67
N THR A 974 -45.14 -62.76 -13.63
CA THR A 974 -45.69 -64.11 -13.54
C THR A 974 -44.58 -65.08 -13.13
N VAL A 975 -44.79 -65.82 -12.04
CA VAL A 975 -43.92 -66.89 -11.56
C VAL A 975 -44.47 -68.24 -11.97
N TYR A 976 -43.62 -69.13 -12.47
CA TYR A 976 -43.95 -70.49 -12.88
C TYR A 976 -43.30 -71.49 -11.93
N HIS A 977 -44.05 -72.47 -11.43
CA HIS A 977 -43.53 -73.57 -10.60
C HIS A 977 -43.90 -74.91 -11.24
N GLN A 978 -42.89 -75.65 -11.67
CA GLN A 978 -43.01 -76.97 -12.31
C GLN A 978 -42.67 -78.11 -11.34
N ASN A 979 -43.54 -79.12 -11.24
CA ASN A 979 -43.25 -80.42 -10.61
C ASN A 979 -42.70 -81.40 -11.66
N LEU A 980 -41.52 -81.98 -11.39
CA LEU A 980 -40.81 -82.90 -12.29
C LEU A 980 -41.00 -84.39 -11.94
N THR A 981 -41.83 -84.70 -10.95
CA THR A 981 -42.03 -86.08 -10.45
C THR A 981 -43.37 -86.67 -10.89
N THR A 982 -43.47 -88.01 -10.85
CA THR A 982 -44.71 -88.78 -11.02
C THR A 982 -45.55 -88.86 -9.74
N ASN A 983 -45.37 -87.90 -8.82
CA ASN A 983 -46.13 -87.79 -7.58
C ASN A 983 -46.50 -86.33 -7.37
N ASN A 984 -47.57 -86.05 -6.64
CA ASN A 984 -47.88 -84.68 -6.26
C ASN A 984 -46.84 -84.20 -5.25
N ILE A 985 -46.33 -82.99 -5.46
CA ILE A 985 -45.48 -82.31 -4.49
C ILE A 985 -46.34 -81.27 -3.76
N SER A 986 -46.23 -81.24 -2.43
CA SER A 986 -46.79 -80.15 -1.65
C SER A 986 -45.65 -79.22 -1.29
N THR A 987 -45.81 -77.93 -1.58
CA THR A 987 -44.82 -76.96 -1.11
C THR A 987 -44.79 -76.97 0.40
N PRO A 988 -43.59 -77.03 1.01
CA PRO A 988 -43.44 -77.08 2.44
C PRO A 988 -44.20 -75.95 3.15
N SER A 989 -44.65 -76.22 4.38
CA SER A 989 -45.17 -75.17 5.25
C SER A 989 -44.12 -74.07 5.40
N GLY A 990 -44.55 -72.81 5.28
CA GLY A 990 -43.69 -71.63 5.32
C GLY A 990 -42.95 -71.29 4.02
N MET A 991 -43.24 -71.94 2.89
CA MET A 991 -42.55 -71.63 1.63
C MET A 991 -42.94 -70.25 1.08
N VAL A 992 -41.95 -69.49 0.59
CA VAL A 992 -42.11 -68.11 0.06
C VAL A 992 -41.45 -67.97 -1.31
N MET A 993 -42.12 -67.29 -2.24
CA MET A 993 -41.58 -66.86 -3.53
C MET A 993 -41.14 -65.40 -3.46
N THR A 994 -39.95 -65.09 -4.00
CA THR A 994 -39.43 -63.73 -4.10
C THR A 994 -39.04 -63.43 -5.53
N VAL A 995 -39.61 -62.37 -6.12
CA VAL A 995 -39.31 -61.91 -7.48
C VAL A 995 -38.57 -60.57 -7.49
N LYS A 996 -37.67 -60.41 -8.46
CA LYS A 996 -36.88 -59.20 -8.73
C LYS A 996 -36.90 -58.89 -10.22
N THR A 997 -36.98 -57.61 -10.60
CA THR A 997 -36.82 -57.13 -11.99
C THR A 997 -35.98 -55.86 -12.03
N LEU A 998 -35.22 -55.64 -13.12
CA LEU A 998 -34.50 -54.39 -13.38
C LEU A 998 -35.45 -53.20 -13.53
#